data_AF-A0AAD7XLR0-F1
#
_entry.id   AF-A0AAD7XLR0-F1
#
_cell.length_a   1.000
_cell.length_b   1.000
_cell.length_c   1.000
_cell.angle_alpha   90.00
_cell.angle_beta   90.00
_cell.angle_gamma   90.00
#
_symmetry.space_group_name_H-M   'P 1'
#
loop_
_entity.id
_entity.type
_entity.pdbx_description
1 polymer ?
#
loop_
_entity_poly.entity_id
_entity_poly.type
_entity_poly.pdbx_seq_one_letter_code
_entity_poly.pdbx_strand_id
1 'polypeptide(L)'
;MLLVIAWCAAAFAPATKRSLLPAIQKKRTKKHVLLLHAVVPSSSEKEETTGVSQQDVGFELRDSVKLCFVGGKGGVGKTSISGAIATKLSDDGEKVLVVSTDPAHSLGDALGQALSRGAPSQVVEASPSLFAMEIDAEGALEKWRSAVAAFDVEGFASRYGRVAVDALRSLGIDEFLELVSNPPPGIDELVALSEVVKRRDDYDRIIVDTAPTGHALRLLDLPRFADAFVGNVLKLKSKLSQLANFAGDIVSSKELFEDVDKLADRLETLHASLGAVRSALRDQELTEFVVVAIPTLLASRETRRLATSLRSKQRVAARSIVVNRVIQRFDASKARTYAANQRALLDAALGTPPLSKAIATRVPFVADGELVGEHALRYFGGLAFGDWEDVKKLVIVGGKGGVGKTTAAASLAVFLSDGGRRVAAVSTDPAHSLGDAFDVDLPPGTITRVAPTLDALEIDADAAAREAAEVLKTSIGSDNEALAQLAQTLETPPPGVDELVSLLKVLDLARSRDYEYIVVDTAPTGHTLRMLALPEILDDFAERAANARDRLRANPFVRAFLKNQQQQQQIGDETVDRLRDLQEKALALDVVLHDKDRTEFVMVCAPNDLSISETARLKTALDDAGVQADRLVVNGLLDDDEPSLDAFAAKRRANQDAALDDIHQLSEASHFRITHIPQYDTDVSGVYGLRALAHALFRPR
;
A
#
# COMPACT_ATOMS: atom_id res chain seq x y z
N MET A 1 -17.83 -37.34 -29.88
CA MET A 1 -19.29 -37.15 -29.71
C MET A 1 -20.09 -38.44 -29.54
N LEU A 2 -19.53 -39.65 -29.71
CA LEU A 2 -20.23 -40.94 -29.44
C LEU A 2 -19.77 -41.68 -28.16
N LEU A 3 -18.87 -41.08 -27.37
CA LEU A 3 -18.40 -41.61 -26.08
C LEU A 3 -19.00 -40.91 -24.85
N VAL A 4 -19.80 -39.86 -25.06
CA VAL A 4 -20.45 -39.07 -23.99
C VAL A 4 -21.86 -39.59 -23.67
N ILE A 5 -22.48 -40.37 -24.57
CA ILE A 5 -23.85 -40.89 -24.39
C ILE A 5 -23.87 -42.16 -23.50
N ALA A 6 -22.76 -42.87 -23.35
CA ALA A 6 -22.69 -44.09 -22.55
C ALA A 6 -22.56 -43.84 -21.03
N TRP A 7 -22.26 -42.61 -20.59
CA TRP A 7 -22.04 -42.30 -19.17
C TRP A 7 -23.31 -41.87 -18.41
N CYS A 8 -24.37 -41.43 -19.12
CA CYS A 8 -25.63 -41.01 -18.49
C CYS A 8 -26.58 -42.18 -18.14
N ALA A 9 -26.27 -43.43 -18.50
CA ALA A 9 -27.18 -44.57 -18.30
C ALA A 9 -26.91 -45.39 -17.02
N ALA A 10 -25.91 -45.05 -16.20
CA ALA A 10 -25.52 -45.84 -15.02
C ALA A 10 -25.91 -45.23 -13.67
N ALA A 11 -26.64 -44.10 -13.64
CA ALA A 11 -26.98 -43.39 -12.40
C ALA A 11 -28.25 -43.89 -11.68
N PHE A 12 -28.83 -45.02 -12.08
CA PHE A 12 -30.01 -45.61 -11.42
C PHE A 12 -29.82 -47.12 -11.15
N ALA A 13 -29.12 -47.47 -10.07
CA ALA A 13 -29.26 -48.77 -9.39
C ALA A 13 -28.71 -48.71 -7.95
N PRO A 14 -29.37 -49.32 -6.94
CA PRO A 14 -29.04 -49.15 -5.53
C PRO A 14 -28.01 -50.17 -4.99
N ALA A 15 -27.17 -49.67 -4.06
CA ALA A 15 -26.41 -50.31 -2.99
C ALA A 15 -26.06 -51.82 -3.02
N THR A 16 -24.77 -52.14 -3.00
CA THR A 16 -24.22 -53.25 -2.19
C THR A 16 -22.76 -53.00 -1.75
N LYS A 17 -22.50 -53.27 -0.46
CA LYS A 17 -21.19 -53.25 0.21
C LYS A 17 -20.21 -54.26 -0.39
N ARG A 18 -18.94 -53.89 -0.58
CA ARG A 18 -17.77 -54.72 -0.22
C ARG A 18 -16.46 -53.93 -0.22
N SER A 19 -15.72 -54.13 0.86
CA SER A 19 -14.35 -53.68 1.12
C SER A 19 -13.36 -54.11 0.03
N LEU A 20 -12.31 -53.32 -0.21
CA LEU A 20 -10.91 -53.77 -0.36
C LEU A 20 -9.98 -52.56 -0.64
N LEU A 21 -9.19 -52.19 0.38
CA LEU A 21 -7.85 -51.60 0.26
C LEU A 21 -6.84 -52.75 0.55
N PRO A 22 -5.53 -52.68 0.21
CA PRO A 22 -4.79 -51.61 -0.48
C PRO A 22 -3.83 -52.10 -1.59
N ALA A 23 -3.61 -51.29 -2.63
CA ALA A 23 -2.36 -51.26 -3.38
C ALA A 23 -2.33 -49.98 -4.23
N ILE A 24 -1.29 -49.17 -4.05
CA ILE A 24 -0.60 -48.28 -5.02
C ILE A 24 0.07 -47.16 -4.21
N GLN A 25 1.25 -47.50 -3.68
CA GLN A 25 2.38 -46.57 -3.69
C GLN A 25 2.81 -46.38 -5.15
N LYS A 26 3.26 -45.16 -5.47
CA LYS A 26 3.78 -44.69 -6.78
C LYS A 26 2.72 -44.24 -7.80
N LYS A 27 2.32 -42.97 -7.69
CA LYS A 27 2.55 -41.93 -8.71
C LYS A 27 1.92 -40.61 -8.26
N ARG A 28 2.77 -39.71 -7.73
CA ARG A 28 2.50 -38.27 -7.70
C ARG A 28 2.34 -37.79 -9.13
N THR A 29 1.14 -37.40 -9.55
CA THR A 29 0.82 -36.36 -10.54
C THR A 29 -0.65 -36.49 -10.93
N LYS A 30 -1.49 -35.59 -10.42
CA LYS A 30 -2.68 -35.01 -11.09
C LYS A 30 -3.37 -34.02 -10.16
N LYS A 31 -3.21 -32.73 -10.47
CA LYS A 31 -4.04 -31.63 -9.96
C LYS A 31 -5.52 -32.01 -10.13
N HIS A 32 -6.29 -32.01 -9.05
CA HIS A 32 -7.74 -32.14 -9.13
C HIS A 32 -8.31 -30.77 -9.49
N VAL A 33 -8.75 -30.62 -10.74
CA VAL A 33 -9.61 -29.53 -11.18
C VAL A 33 -11.00 -29.87 -10.68
N LEU A 34 -11.47 -29.19 -9.63
CA LEU A 34 -12.89 -29.18 -9.30
C LEU A 34 -13.60 -28.31 -10.34
N LEU A 35 -14.36 -28.94 -11.23
CA LEU A 35 -15.30 -28.26 -12.13
C LEU A 35 -16.44 -27.67 -11.28
N LEU A 36 -16.36 -26.37 -11.01
CA LEU A 36 -17.50 -25.57 -10.52
C LEU A 36 -18.67 -25.73 -11.49
N HIS A 37 -19.70 -26.48 -11.11
CA HIS A 37 -20.99 -26.42 -11.78
C HIS A 37 -21.72 -25.17 -11.28
N ALA A 38 -21.63 -24.08 -12.05
CA ALA A 38 -22.54 -22.96 -11.93
C ALA A 38 -23.94 -23.44 -12.35
N VAL A 39 -24.84 -23.60 -11.39
CA VAL A 39 -26.27 -23.80 -11.67
C VAL A 39 -26.80 -22.46 -12.19
N VAL A 40 -26.99 -22.37 -13.51
CA VAL A 40 -27.71 -21.28 -14.17
C VAL A 40 -29.20 -21.45 -13.83
N PRO A 41 -29.86 -20.50 -13.14
CA PRO A 41 -31.31 -20.56 -12.99
C PRO A 41 -31.96 -20.28 -14.35
N SER A 42 -32.83 -21.19 -14.78
CA SER A 42 -33.66 -21.01 -15.97
C SER A 42 -34.67 -19.87 -15.76
N SER A 43 -34.67 -18.94 -16.71
CA SER A 43 -35.58 -17.79 -16.79
C SER A 43 -37.04 -18.20 -17.01
N SER A 44 -37.93 -17.80 -16.10
CA SER A 44 -39.31 -17.42 -16.46
C SER A 44 -40.04 -16.82 -15.25
N GLU A 45 -39.94 -15.51 -15.06
CA GLU A 45 -41.01 -14.73 -14.43
C GLU A 45 -40.89 -13.28 -14.93
N LYS A 46 -41.99 -12.76 -15.48
CA LYS A 46 -42.08 -11.42 -16.07
C LYS A 46 -42.23 -10.41 -14.95
N GLU A 47 -41.27 -9.51 -14.77
CA GLU A 47 -41.45 -8.32 -13.94
C GLU A 47 -42.01 -7.16 -14.77
N GLU A 48 -43.09 -6.60 -14.27
CA GLU A 48 -43.75 -5.40 -14.78
C GLU A 48 -42.86 -4.17 -14.56
N THR A 49 -42.68 -3.41 -15.63
CA THR A 49 -41.92 -2.16 -15.68
C THR A 49 -42.55 -1.09 -14.78
N THR A 50 -41.92 -0.79 -13.66
CA THR A 50 -42.10 0.47 -12.92
C THR A 50 -40.74 1.07 -12.59
N GLY A 51 -40.51 2.31 -13.05
CA GLY A 51 -39.42 3.23 -12.69
C GLY A 51 -38.03 2.67 -12.42
N VAL A 52 -37.13 2.69 -13.42
CA VAL A 52 -35.69 2.43 -13.21
C VAL A 52 -35.14 3.46 -12.23
N SER A 53 -34.85 3.04 -10.99
CA SER A 53 -34.02 3.82 -10.07
C SER A 53 -32.60 3.86 -10.65
N GLN A 54 -31.86 4.96 -10.43
CA GLN A 54 -30.48 5.10 -10.91
C GLN A 54 -29.48 4.11 -10.26
N GLN A 55 -29.96 3.07 -9.55
CA GLN A 55 -29.19 2.29 -8.59
C GLN A 55 -28.63 0.95 -9.10
N ASP A 56 -28.82 0.58 -10.38
CA ASP A 56 -28.37 -0.72 -10.90
C ASP A 56 -27.76 -0.66 -12.33
N VAL A 57 -26.97 0.38 -12.61
CA VAL A 57 -26.23 0.47 -13.88
C VAL A 57 -24.93 -0.35 -13.80
N GLY A 58 -24.71 -1.24 -14.76
CA GLY A 58 -23.46 -2.00 -14.87
C GLY A 58 -22.22 -1.10 -14.90
N PHE A 59 -21.09 -1.63 -14.41
CA PHE A 59 -19.81 -0.92 -14.46
C PHE A 59 -19.44 -0.61 -15.93
N GLU A 60 -18.90 0.59 -16.15
CA GLU A 60 -18.50 1.05 -17.47
C GLU A 60 -17.28 1.96 -17.33
N LEU A 61 -16.33 1.80 -18.25
CA LEU A 61 -15.20 2.71 -18.43
C LEU A 61 -15.37 3.43 -19.76
N ARG A 62 -15.27 4.75 -19.77
CA ARG A 62 -15.38 5.53 -21.01
C ARG A 62 -14.29 5.13 -22.00
N ASP A 63 -14.60 5.15 -23.28
CA ASP A 63 -13.64 4.84 -24.36
C ASP A 63 -12.38 5.72 -24.33
N SER A 64 -12.48 6.97 -23.85
CA SER A 64 -11.35 7.89 -23.73
C SER A 64 -10.32 7.50 -22.66
N VAL A 65 -10.71 6.70 -21.67
CA VAL A 65 -9.85 6.37 -20.53
C VAL A 65 -8.78 5.36 -20.96
N LYS A 66 -7.51 5.72 -20.93
CA LYS A 66 -6.42 4.74 -21.12
C LYS A 66 -5.84 4.23 -19.81
N LEU A 67 -5.88 5.03 -18.75
CA LEU A 67 -5.29 4.71 -17.45
C LEU A 67 -6.41 4.57 -16.42
N CYS A 68 -6.61 3.36 -15.91
CA CYS A 68 -7.61 3.07 -14.89
C CYS A 68 -6.90 2.67 -13.60
N PHE A 69 -7.00 3.51 -12.57
CA PHE A 69 -6.48 3.21 -11.24
C PHE A 69 -7.57 2.58 -10.39
N VAL A 70 -7.29 1.45 -9.76
CA VAL A 70 -8.24 0.77 -8.86
C VAL A 70 -7.73 0.90 -7.43
N GLY A 71 -8.50 1.56 -6.57
CA GLY A 71 -8.06 1.91 -5.22
C GLY A 71 -9.15 1.82 -4.16
N GLY A 72 -8.76 1.88 -2.89
CA GLY A 72 -9.64 1.65 -1.75
C GLY A 72 -8.96 0.93 -0.59
N LYS A 73 -9.71 0.71 0.49
CA LYS A 73 -9.19 0.12 1.74
C LYS A 73 -8.50 -1.23 1.49
N GLY A 74 -7.50 -1.58 2.31
CA GLY A 74 -6.87 -2.90 2.21
C GLY A 74 -7.89 -4.03 2.42
N GLY A 75 -7.82 -5.10 1.61
CA GLY A 75 -8.68 -6.28 1.75
C GLY A 75 -10.07 -6.22 1.11
N VAL A 76 -10.45 -5.10 0.48
CA VAL A 76 -11.76 -4.93 -0.20
C VAL A 76 -11.88 -5.68 -1.53
N GLY A 77 -10.78 -6.24 -2.05
CA GLY A 77 -10.76 -6.98 -3.32
C GLY A 77 -10.33 -6.17 -4.54
N LYS A 78 -9.55 -5.10 -4.35
CA LYS A 78 -8.98 -4.28 -5.45
C LYS A 78 -8.35 -5.13 -6.54
N THR A 79 -7.40 -5.99 -6.18
CA THR A 79 -6.69 -6.88 -7.12
C THR A 79 -7.63 -7.78 -7.93
N SER A 80 -8.66 -8.35 -7.29
CA SER A 80 -9.67 -9.16 -7.99
C SER A 80 -10.51 -8.32 -8.95
N ILE A 81 -10.91 -7.10 -8.54
CA ILE A 81 -11.64 -6.17 -9.42
C ILE A 81 -10.76 -5.69 -10.58
N SER A 82 -9.50 -5.33 -10.33
CA SER A 82 -8.50 -4.98 -11.36
C SER A 82 -8.35 -6.12 -12.38
N GLY A 83 -8.19 -7.35 -11.90
CA GLY A 83 -8.10 -8.54 -12.74
C GLY A 83 -9.40 -8.81 -13.53
N ALA A 84 -10.57 -8.60 -12.93
CA ALA A 84 -11.86 -8.78 -13.58
C ALA A 84 -12.10 -7.73 -14.69
N ILE A 85 -11.80 -6.45 -14.42
CA ILE A 85 -11.85 -5.38 -15.42
C ILE A 85 -10.93 -5.74 -16.59
N ALA A 86 -9.67 -6.07 -16.30
CA ALA A 86 -8.69 -6.37 -17.33
C ALA A 86 -9.08 -7.59 -18.18
N THR A 87 -9.60 -8.64 -17.53
CA THR A 87 -10.07 -9.85 -18.21
C THR A 87 -11.26 -9.55 -19.11
N LYS A 88 -12.23 -8.74 -18.68
CA LYS A 88 -13.40 -8.41 -19.50
C LYS A 88 -13.02 -7.63 -20.75
N LEU A 89 -12.27 -6.55 -20.59
CA LEU A 89 -11.86 -5.68 -21.69
C LEU A 89 -11.01 -6.46 -22.71
N SER A 90 -10.16 -7.37 -22.23
CA SER A 90 -9.38 -8.25 -23.11
C SER A 90 -10.22 -9.32 -23.81
N ASP A 91 -11.22 -9.89 -23.15
CA ASP A 91 -12.19 -10.81 -23.78
C ASP A 91 -13.06 -10.07 -24.82
N ASP A 92 -13.27 -8.76 -24.66
CA ASP A 92 -13.95 -7.88 -25.63
C ASP A 92 -13.05 -7.43 -26.80
N GLY A 93 -11.78 -7.85 -26.79
CA GLY A 93 -10.83 -7.63 -27.88
C GLY A 93 -9.87 -6.47 -27.68
N GLU A 94 -9.94 -5.73 -26.57
CA GLU A 94 -8.97 -4.69 -26.25
C GLU A 94 -7.62 -5.31 -25.86
N LYS A 95 -6.53 -4.63 -26.19
CA LYS A 95 -5.20 -4.97 -25.73
C LYS A 95 -4.95 -4.32 -24.38
N VAL A 96 -4.89 -5.13 -23.33
CA VAL A 96 -4.93 -4.66 -21.94
C VAL A 96 -3.66 -5.04 -21.19
N LEU A 97 -3.12 -4.10 -20.43
CA LEU A 97 -2.06 -4.34 -19.44
C LEU A 97 -2.62 -4.16 -18.02
N VAL A 98 -2.52 -5.18 -17.17
CA VAL A 98 -2.77 -5.04 -15.72
C VAL A 98 -1.44 -4.95 -14.97
N VAL A 99 -1.34 -3.97 -14.07
CA VAL A 99 -0.10 -3.62 -13.38
C VAL A 99 -0.34 -3.61 -11.88
N SER A 100 0.49 -4.31 -11.10
CA SER A 100 0.49 -4.20 -9.64
C SER A 100 1.55 -3.24 -9.16
N THR A 101 1.13 -2.24 -8.36
CA THR A 101 2.04 -1.40 -7.55
C THR A 101 2.25 -1.97 -6.14
N ASP A 102 1.49 -3.01 -5.76
CA ASP A 102 1.59 -3.65 -4.45
C ASP A 102 2.81 -4.58 -4.38
N PRO A 103 3.76 -4.38 -3.44
CA PRO A 103 4.92 -5.24 -3.26
C PRO A 103 4.58 -6.67 -2.80
N ALA A 104 3.35 -6.93 -2.32
CA ALA A 104 2.95 -8.21 -1.74
C ALA A 104 2.62 -9.35 -2.73
N HIS A 105 2.90 -9.19 -4.04
CA HIS A 105 2.65 -10.19 -5.10
C HIS A 105 1.17 -10.61 -5.29
N SER A 106 0.22 -9.78 -4.85
CA SER A 106 -1.22 -10.07 -4.84
C SER A 106 -1.81 -10.38 -6.23
N LEU A 107 -1.29 -9.75 -7.29
CA LEU A 107 -1.83 -9.88 -8.66
C LEU A 107 -1.53 -11.23 -9.30
N GLY A 108 -0.35 -11.79 -9.07
CA GLY A 108 0.01 -13.11 -9.59
C GLY A 108 -0.88 -14.21 -9.00
N ASP A 109 -1.15 -14.12 -7.69
CA ASP A 109 -2.06 -15.03 -6.99
C ASP A 109 -3.50 -14.90 -7.52
N ALA A 110 -3.97 -13.66 -7.77
CA ALA A 110 -5.29 -13.42 -8.34
C ALA A 110 -5.45 -13.96 -9.77
N LEU A 111 -4.40 -13.86 -10.60
CA LEU A 111 -4.39 -14.39 -11.97
C LEU A 111 -4.12 -15.91 -12.02
N GLY A 112 -3.63 -16.51 -10.94
CA GLY A 112 -3.22 -17.92 -10.90
C GLY A 112 -1.91 -18.19 -11.65
N GLN A 113 -1.08 -17.16 -11.85
CA GLN A 113 0.15 -17.23 -12.63
C GLN A 113 1.24 -16.36 -11.98
N ALA A 114 2.47 -16.90 -11.88
CA ALA A 114 3.63 -16.11 -11.47
C ALA A 114 3.94 -15.03 -12.52
N LEU A 115 4.10 -13.79 -12.07
CA LEU A 115 4.36 -12.64 -12.94
C LEU A 115 5.84 -12.29 -12.98
N SER A 116 6.29 -11.73 -14.10
CA SER A 116 7.59 -11.12 -14.22
C SER A 116 7.61 -9.72 -13.58
N ARG A 117 8.69 -9.44 -12.83
CA ARG A 117 8.98 -8.08 -12.36
C ARG A 117 9.52 -7.22 -13.50
N GLY A 118 8.95 -6.03 -13.66
CA GLY A 118 9.43 -4.98 -14.57
C GLY A 118 9.17 -5.21 -16.07
N ALA A 119 8.58 -6.33 -16.46
CA ALA A 119 8.27 -6.64 -17.86
C ALA A 119 6.87 -7.25 -18.01
N PRO A 120 6.05 -6.78 -18.97
CA PRO A 120 4.77 -7.41 -19.31
C PRO A 120 4.93 -8.86 -19.77
N SER A 121 4.11 -9.74 -19.21
CA SER A 121 3.97 -11.12 -19.64
C SER A 121 2.52 -11.40 -20.02
N GLN A 122 2.31 -12.23 -21.04
CA GLN A 122 0.96 -12.62 -21.43
C GLN A 122 0.36 -13.53 -20.36
N VAL A 123 -0.93 -13.34 -20.06
CA VAL A 123 -1.67 -14.21 -19.14
C VAL A 123 -2.15 -15.45 -19.88
N VAL A 124 -1.64 -16.63 -19.50
CA VAL A 124 -1.73 -17.87 -20.31
C VAL A 124 -3.17 -18.38 -20.47
N GLU A 125 -4.00 -18.29 -19.43
CA GLU A 125 -5.38 -18.80 -19.45
C GLU A 125 -6.42 -17.74 -19.87
N ALA A 126 -5.96 -16.54 -20.21
CA ALA A 126 -6.79 -15.41 -20.65
C ALA A 126 -6.83 -15.25 -22.18
N SER A 127 -7.55 -14.24 -22.63
CA SER A 127 -7.49 -13.81 -24.03
C SER A 127 -6.04 -13.44 -24.39
N PRO A 128 -5.58 -13.68 -25.64
CA PRO A 128 -4.21 -13.36 -26.06
C PRO A 128 -3.82 -11.89 -25.93
N SER A 129 -4.80 -11.01 -25.75
CA SER A 129 -4.62 -9.57 -25.62
C SER A 129 -4.43 -9.10 -24.16
N LEU A 130 -4.44 -10.00 -23.16
CA LEU A 130 -4.21 -9.67 -21.76
C LEU A 130 -2.75 -9.87 -21.35
N PHE A 131 -2.15 -8.81 -20.86
CA PHE A 131 -0.79 -8.78 -20.32
C PHE A 131 -0.82 -8.36 -18.85
N ALA A 132 0.10 -8.89 -18.06
CA ALA A 132 0.26 -8.56 -16.66
C ALA A 132 1.73 -8.32 -16.31
N MET A 133 1.98 -7.37 -15.39
CA MET A 133 3.30 -7.15 -14.81
C MET A 133 3.22 -6.71 -13.35
N GLU A 134 4.28 -7.02 -12.61
CA GLU A 134 4.55 -6.38 -11.34
C GLU A 134 5.56 -5.27 -11.57
N ILE A 135 5.34 -4.10 -10.95
CA ILE A 135 6.31 -3.03 -11.08
C ILE A 135 7.56 -3.35 -10.28
N ASP A 136 8.70 -3.22 -10.93
CA ASP A 136 10.02 -3.27 -10.33
C ASP A 136 10.48 -1.85 -9.99
N ALA A 137 10.02 -1.32 -8.84
CA ALA A 137 10.33 0.03 -8.43
C ALA A 137 11.84 0.22 -8.17
N GLU A 138 12.47 -0.74 -7.49
CA GLU A 138 13.91 -0.77 -7.21
C GLU A 138 14.73 -0.83 -8.51
N GLY A 139 14.44 -1.76 -9.42
CA GLY A 139 15.16 -1.86 -10.68
C GLY A 139 14.90 -0.68 -11.62
N ALA A 140 13.72 -0.05 -11.56
CA ALA A 140 13.44 1.17 -12.31
C ALA A 140 14.25 2.36 -11.76
N LEU A 141 14.36 2.47 -10.44
CA LEU A 141 15.20 3.45 -9.77
C LEU A 141 16.68 3.27 -10.12
N GLU A 142 17.17 2.02 -10.15
CA GLU A 142 18.58 1.73 -10.45
C GLU A 142 18.93 2.03 -11.91
N LYS A 143 18.02 1.72 -12.85
CA LYS A 143 18.16 2.14 -14.26
C LYS A 143 18.20 3.66 -14.38
N TRP A 144 17.35 4.35 -13.62
CA TRP A 144 17.34 5.81 -13.58
C TRP A 144 18.66 6.37 -13.02
N ARG A 145 19.16 5.84 -11.90
CA ARG A 145 20.49 6.16 -11.34
C ARG A 145 21.57 6.00 -12.38
N SER A 146 21.63 4.84 -13.03
CA SER A 146 22.63 4.53 -14.06
C SER A 146 22.58 5.52 -15.23
N ALA A 147 21.39 5.93 -15.68
CA ALA A 147 21.23 6.89 -16.78
C ALA A 147 21.78 8.28 -16.44
N VAL A 148 21.70 8.71 -15.19
CA VAL A 148 22.21 10.01 -14.74
C VAL A 148 23.67 9.93 -14.27
N ALA A 149 24.06 8.88 -13.54
CA ALA A 149 25.41 8.62 -13.07
C ALA A 149 26.42 8.37 -14.20
N ALA A 150 25.94 8.08 -15.42
CA ALA A 150 26.78 8.09 -16.62
C ALA A 150 27.33 9.49 -16.98
N PHE A 151 27.09 10.52 -16.17
CA PHE A 151 27.84 11.78 -16.17
C PHE A 151 29.06 11.66 -15.26
N ASP A 152 30.22 11.41 -15.86
CA ASP A 152 31.49 11.22 -15.15
C ASP A 152 32.13 12.56 -14.77
N VAL A 153 31.86 13.04 -13.55
CA VAL A 153 32.42 14.29 -13.01
C VAL A 153 33.94 14.25 -12.91
N GLU A 154 34.53 13.09 -12.61
CA GLU A 154 35.99 12.93 -12.50
C GLU A 154 36.65 12.93 -13.90
N GLY A 155 36.01 12.27 -14.86
CA GLY A 155 36.35 12.35 -16.28
C GLY A 155 36.18 13.73 -16.88
N PHE A 156 35.20 14.50 -16.41
CA PHE A 156 35.02 15.91 -16.78
C PHE A 156 36.14 16.77 -16.17
N ALA A 157 36.50 16.52 -14.91
CA ALA A 157 37.57 17.24 -14.21
C ALA A 157 38.96 17.03 -14.81
N SER A 158 39.25 15.80 -15.22
CA SER A 158 40.51 15.45 -15.87
C SER A 158 40.61 16.02 -17.29
N ARG A 159 39.49 16.17 -18.01
CA ARG A 159 39.44 16.73 -19.37
C ARG A 159 39.50 18.25 -19.42
N TYR A 160 38.81 18.94 -18.50
CA TYR A 160 38.58 20.39 -18.61
C TYR A 160 39.22 21.22 -17.48
N GLY A 161 39.89 20.56 -16.53
CA GLY A 161 40.60 21.21 -15.43
C GLY A 161 39.70 21.73 -14.32
N ARG A 162 40.32 22.06 -13.17
CA ARG A 162 39.62 22.42 -11.93
C ARG A 162 38.66 23.61 -12.07
N VAL A 163 38.96 24.58 -12.93
CA VAL A 163 38.12 25.79 -13.10
C VAL A 163 36.75 25.46 -13.70
N ALA A 164 36.68 24.58 -14.68
CA ALA A 164 35.41 24.14 -15.27
C ALA A 164 34.57 23.32 -14.29
N VAL A 165 35.24 22.51 -13.45
CA VAL A 165 34.60 21.74 -12.37
C VAL A 165 34.05 22.67 -11.30
N ASP A 166 34.84 23.66 -10.87
CA ASP A 166 34.41 24.62 -9.85
C ASP A 166 33.22 25.46 -10.35
N ALA A 167 33.18 25.77 -11.65
CA ALA A 167 32.02 26.40 -12.28
C ALA A 167 30.78 25.49 -12.24
N LEU A 168 30.87 24.23 -12.64
CA LEU A 168 29.74 23.29 -12.54
C LEU A 168 29.26 23.08 -11.10
N ARG A 169 30.19 22.95 -10.15
CA ARG A 169 29.90 22.85 -8.72
C ARG A 169 29.17 24.08 -8.20
N SER A 170 29.58 25.28 -8.61
CA SER A 170 28.89 26.52 -8.23
C SER A 170 27.43 26.60 -8.73
N LEU A 171 27.06 25.77 -9.72
CA LEU A 171 25.69 25.72 -10.24
C LEU A 171 24.78 24.74 -9.51
N GLY A 172 25.32 23.92 -8.62
CA GLY A 172 24.55 22.93 -7.86
C GLY A 172 24.57 21.51 -8.45
N ILE A 173 25.58 21.17 -9.28
CA ILE A 173 25.61 19.86 -9.94
C ILE A 173 25.92 18.72 -8.98
N ASP A 174 26.76 18.96 -7.97
CA ASP A 174 27.13 17.94 -6.99
C ASP A 174 25.89 17.59 -6.16
N GLU A 175 25.09 18.60 -5.77
CA GLU A 175 23.83 18.47 -5.05
C GLU A 175 22.76 17.75 -5.89
N PHE A 176 22.70 18.02 -7.19
CA PHE A 176 21.79 17.30 -8.09
C PHE A 176 22.21 15.84 -8.30
N LEU A 177 23.51 15.59 -8.53
CA LEU A 177 24.01 14.22 -8.68
C LEU A 177 23.85 13.43 -7.38
N GLU A 178 24.02 14.07 -6.23
CA GLU A 178 23.76 13.46 -4.93
C GLU A 178 22.28 13.11 -4.74
N LEU A 179 21.35 13.99 -5.13
CA LEU A 179 19.91 13.70 -5.15
C LEU A 179 19.55 12.54 -6.09
N VAL A 180 20.33 12.33 -7.15
CA VAL A 180 20.07 11.26 -8.12
C VAL A 180 20.71 9.94 -7.71
N SER A 181 21.92 9.95 -7.18
CA SER A 181 22.53 8.77 -6.58
C SER A 181 21.70 8.30 -5.37
N ASN A 182 21.15 9.25 -4.61
CA ASN A 182 20.41 8.99 -3.37
C ASN A 182 19.04 9.69 -3.38
N PRO A 183 18.10 9.14 -4.18
CA PRO A 183 16.76 9.69 -4.33
C PRO A 183 15.99 9.66 -3.01
N PRO A 184 15.19 10.69 -2.70
CA PRO A 184 14.27 10.65 -1.59
C PRO A 184 13.31 9.45 -1.71
N PRO A 185 12.95 8.81 -0.57
CA PRO A 185 11.86 7.84 -0.50
C PRO A 185 10.63 8.33 -1.28
N GLY A 186 9.97 7.48 -2.08
CA GLY A 186 8.84 7.91 -2.93
C GLY A 186 9.16 8.14 -4.41
N ILE A 187 10.44 8.35 -4.74
CA ILE A 187 10.87 8.48 -6.15
C ILE A 187 10.74 7.15 -6.88
N ASP A 188 10.93 6.03 -6.20
CA ASP A 188 10.77 4.70 -6.76
C ASP A 188 9.34 4.48 -7.27
N GLU A 189 8.30 4.90 -6.53
CA GLU A 189 6.91 4.89 -7.03
C GLU A 189 6.69 5.84 -8.21
N LEU A 190 7.33 7.01 -8.23
CA LEU A 190 7.23 7.96 -9.34
C LEU A 190 7.88 7.45 -10.62
N VAL A 191 9.07 6.87 -10.51
CA VAL A 191 9.81 6.27 -11.62
C VAL A 191 9.07 5.03 -12.12
N ALA A 192 8.59 4.19 -11.22
CA ALA A 192 7.68 3.07 -11.50
C ALA A 192 6.46 3.51 -12.30
N LEU A 193 5.77 4.57 -11.87
CA LEU A 193 4.60 5.09 -12.56
C LEU A 193 4.96 5.70 -13.92
N SER A 194 6.14 6.31 -14.05
CA SER A 194 6.63 6.81 -15.34
C SER A 194 6.78 5.69 -16.37
N GLU A 195 7.20 4.50 -15.96
CA GLU A 195 7.29 3.33 -16.82
C GLU A 195 5.89 2.86 -17.29
N VAL A 196 4.89 2.95 -16.41
CA VAL A 196 3.49 2.66 -16.78
C VAL A 196 2.97 3.68 -17.78
N VAL A 197 3.15 4.97 -17.50
CA VAL A 197 2.67 6.08 -18.36
C VAL A 197 3.37 6.07 -19.72
N LYS A 198 4.66 5.69 -19.81
CA LYS A 198 5.36 5.54 -21.10
C LYS A 198 4.73 4.49 -22.00
N ARG A 199 4.16 3.43 -21.44
CA ARG A 199 3.55 2.31 -22.17
C ARG A 199 2.08 2.55 -22.54
N ARG A 200 1.48 3.69 -22.17
CA ARG A 200 0.05 3.99 -22.40
C ARG A 200 -0.38 3.92 -23.87
N ASP A 201 0.57 4.04 -24.80
CA ASP A 201 0.30 3.99 -26.24
C ASP A 201 0.54 2.58 -26.84
N ASP A 202 1.11 1.66 -26.07
CA ASP A 202 1.31 0.25 -26.48
C ASP A 202 0.08 -0.63 -26.24
N TYR A 203 -0.87 -0.14 -25.45
CA TYR A 203 -2.09 -0.82 -25.00
C TYR A 203 -3.29 0.09 -25.19
N ASP A 204 -4.46 -0.51 -25.42
CA ASP A 204 -5.73 0.22 -25.47
C ASP A 204 -6.10 0.70 -24.06
N ARG A 205 -5.83 -0.15 -23.05
CA ARG A 205 -6.07 0.13 -21.63
C ARG A 205 -4.93 -0.36 -20.75
N ILE A 206 -4.65 0.41 -19.70
CA ILE A 206 -3.80 -0.02 -18.60
C ILE A 206 -4.61 0.08 -17.30
N ILE A 207 -4.71 -1.05 -16.59
CA ILE A 207 -5.35 -1.16 -15.28
C ILE A 207 -4.27 -1.21 -14.22
N VAL A 208 -4.23 -0.24 -13.31
CA VAL A 208 -3.25 -0.12 -12.24
C VAL A 208 -3.91 -0.53 -10.92
N ASP A 209 -3.52 -1.68 -10.39
CA ASP A 209 -3.87 -2.14 -9.05
C ASP A 209 -3.03 -1.36 -8.03
N THR A 210 -3.69 -0.45 -7.30
CA THR A 210 -3.03 0.43 -6.33
C THR A 210 -2.90 -0.21 -4.96
N ALA A 211 -1.86 0.18 -4.22
CA ALA A 211 -1.75 -0.08 -2.79
C ALA A 211 -2.95 0.50 -1.98
N PRO A 212 -3.13 0.14 -0.69
CA PRO A 212 -4.25 0.62 0.13
C PRO A 212 -4.39 2.16 0.19
N THR A 213 -5.58 2.65 0.55
CA THR A 213 -6.02 4.07 0.48
C THR A 213 -4.94 5.11 0.80
N GLY A 214 -4.23 5.01 1.93
CA GLY A 214 -3.18 5.97 2.29
C GLY A 214 -2.05 6.04 1.26
N HIS A 215 -1.61 4.89 0.74
CA HIS A 215 -0.59 4.80 -0.30
C HIS A 215 -1.12 5.23 -1.68
N ALA A 216 -2.38 4.92 -1.99
CA ALA A 216 -3.02 5.40 -3.20
C ALA A 216 -3.12 6.94 -3.21
N LEU A 217 -3.45 7.56 -2.08
CA LEU A 217 -3.47 9.02 -1.94
C LEU A 217 -2.07 9.62 -2.09
N ARG A 218 -1.02 9.01 -1.51
CA ARG A 218 0.38 9.41 -1.72
C ARG A 218 0.78 9.36 -3.19
N LEU A 219 0.42 8.30 -3.91
CA LEU A 219 0.66 8.18 -5.36
C LEU A 219 0.00 9.33 -6.14
N LEU A 220 -1.14 9.82 -5.67
CA LEU A 220 -1.87 10.92 -6.31
C LEU A 220 -1.39 12.32 -5.87
N ASP A 221 -0.58 12.41 -4.82
CA ASP A 221 0.14 13.64 -4.43
C ASP A 221 1.51 13.79 -5.12
N LEU A 222 2.01 12.71 -5.74
CA LEU A 222 3.21 12.72 -6.60
C LEU A 222 3.27 13.84 -7.65
N PRO A 223 2.17 14.32 -8.27
CA PRO A 223 2.22 15.47 -9.16
C PRO A 223 2.85 16.72 -8.53
N ARG A 224 2.65 16.98 -7.23
CA ARG A 224 3.25 18.13 -6.54
C ARG A 224 4.75 17.95 -6.33
N PHE A 225 5.14 16.75 -5.89
CA PHE A 225 6.55 16.39 -5.79
C PHE A 225 7.24 16.48 -7.16
N ALA A 226 6.60 15.97 -8.21
CA ALA A 226 7.08 16.07 -9.58
C ALA A 226 7.18 17.53 -10.05
N ASP A 227 6.22 18.40 -9.71
CA ASP A 227 6.27 19.84 -10.02
C ASP A 227 7.52 20.51 -9.41
N ALA A 228 7.78 20.23 -8.12
CA ALA A 228 8.95 20.73 -7.40
C ALA A 228 10.26 20.21 -8.03
N PHE A 229 10.34 18.90 -8.27
CA PHE A 229 11.51 18.25 -8.85
C PHE A 229 11.80 18.73 -10.28
N VAL A 230 10.76 18.85 -11.12
CA VAL A 230 10.85 19.40 -12.47
C VAL A 230 11.40 20.83 -12.46
N GLY A 231 10.95 21.65 -11.50
CA GLY A 231 11.47 23.01 -11.33
C GLY A 231 12.98 23.04 -11.10
N ASN A 232 13.51 22.12 -10.29
CA ASN A 232 14.96 22.00 -10.05
C ASN A 232 15.72 21.59 -11.31
N VAL A 233 15.21 20.57 -12.02
CA VAL A 233 15.81 20.09 -13.28
C VAL A 233 15.88 21.22 -14.33
N LEU A 234 14.80 22.01 -14.45
CA LEU A 234 14.76 23.16 -15.36
C LEU A 234 15.74 24.27 -14.97
N LYS A 235 15.85 24.60 -13.68
CA LYS A 235 16.84 25.57 -13.19
C LYS A 235 18.26 25.12 -13.51
N LEU A 236 18.59 23.85 -13.24
CA LEU A 236 19.92 23.30 -13.55
C LEU A 236 20.19 23.32 -15.06
N LYS A 237 19.23 22.88 -15.89
CA LYS A 237 19.33 22.97 -17.36
C LYS A 237 19.63 24.40 -17.80
N SER A 238 18.89 25.38 -17.30
CA SER A 238 19.08 26.79 -17.68
C SER A 238 20.47 27.33 -17.32
N LYS A 239 21.00 26.95 -16.16
CA LYS A 239 22.36 27.31 -15.71
C LYS A 239 23.44 26.64 -16.56
N LEU A 240 23.26 25.38 -16.94
CA LEU A 240 24.16 24.66 -17.83
C LEU A 240 24.19 25.27 -19.24
N SER A 241 23.04 25.63 -19.79
CA SER A 241 22.97 26.34 -21.07
C SER A 241 23.64 27.72 -21.03
N GLN A 242 23.59 28.42 -19.89
CA GLN A 242 24.31 29.69 -19.71
C GLN A 242 25.83 29.50 -19.71
N LEU A 243 26.36 28.43 -19.09
CA LEU A 243 27.79 28.10 -19.18
C LEU A 243 28.20 27.76 -20.61
N ALA A 244 27.38 26.98 -21.32
CA ALA A 244 27.64 26.64 -22.71
C ALA A 244 27.76 27.90 -23.59
N ASN A 245 26.90 28.90 -23.37
CA ASN A 245 26.96 30.19 -24.07
C ASN A 245 28.19 31.03 -23.69
N PHE A 246 28.67 30.96 -22.45
CA PHE A 246 29.84 31.72 -21.98
C PHE A 246 31.17 31.10 -22.44
N ALA A 247 31.20 29.78 -22.65
CA ALA A 247 32.38 29.05 -23.12
C ALA A 247 32.68 29.28 -24.62
N GLY A 248 31.71 29.79 -25.39
CA GLY A 248 31.82 30.02 -26.84
C GLY A 248 32.95 30.99 -27.27
N ASP A 249 33.47 31.81 -26.36
CA ASP A 249 34.54 32.77 -26.64
C ASP A 249 35.98 32.22 -26.42
N ILE A 250 36.14 30.95 -26.01
CA ILE A 250 37.45 30.36 -25.69
C ILE A 250 37.71 29.11 -26.56
N VAL A 251 38.90 29.03 -27.17
CA VAL A 251 39.28 28.08 -28.25
C VAL A 251 39.33 26.58 -27.85
N SER A 252 39.15 26.21 -26.57
CA SER A 252 39.14 24.80 -26.11
C SER A 252 37.75 24.27 -25.69
N SER A 253 36.66 24.89 -26.16
CA SER A 253 35.30 24.75 -25.62
C SER A 253 34.39 23.71 -26.29
N LYS A 254 34.78 23.12 -27.43
CA LYS A 254 33.87 22.28 -28.23
C LYS A 254 33.46 20.96 -27.53
N GLU A 255 34.41 20.25 -26.94
CA GLU A 255 34.12 18.98 -26.24
C GLU A 255 33.35 19.24 -24.93
N LEU A 256 33.68 20.33 -24.24
CA LEU A 256 33.02 20.79 -23.02
C LEU A 256 31.55 21.16 -23.30
N PHE A 257 31.30 21.80 -24.44
CA PHE A 257 29.97 22.09 -24.96
C PHE A 257 29.19 20.80 -25.25
N GLU A 258 29.78 19.83 -25.97
CA GLU A 258 29.12 18.55 -26.27
C GLU A 258 28.76 17.76 -24.99
N ASP A 259 29.61 17.78 -23.97
CA ASP A 259 29.34 17.07 -22.71
C ASP A 259 28.28 17.78 -21.84
N VAL A 260 28.25 19.11 -21.84
CA VAL A 260 27.20 19.91 -21.18
C VAL A 260 25.85 19.74 -21.88
N ASP A 261 25.84 19.72 -23.21
CA ASP A 261 24.62 19.48 -24.01
C ASP A 261 24.06 18.08 -23.77
N LYS A 262 24.90 17.03 -23.76
CA LYS A 262 24.46 15.66 -23.43
C LYS A 262 23.81 15.58 -22.05
N LEU A 263 24.35 16.30 -21.06
CA LEU A 263 23.74 16.38 -19.74
C LEU A 263 22.40 17.12 -19.79
N ALA A 264 22.32 18.25 -20.49
CA ALA A 264 21.10 19.00 -20.67
C ALA A 264 19.99 18.18 -21.36
N ASP A 265 20.34 17.35 -22.35
CA ASP A 265 19.42 16.44 -23.06
C ASP A 265 18.87 15.33 -22.14
N ARG A 266 19.71 14.79 -21.26
CA ARG A 266 19.28 13.80 -20.25
C ARG A 266 18.32 14.43 -19.24
N LEU A 267 18.62 15.64 -18.78
CA LEU A 267 17.75 16.42 -17.90
C LEU A 267 16.42 16.76 -18.58
N GLU A 268 16.44 17.05 -19.88
CA GLU A 268 15.22 17.28 -20.66
C GLU A 268 14.37 16.02 -20.80
N THR A 269 14.99 14.88 -21.05
CA THR A 269 14.28 13.58 -21.09
C THR A 269 13.63 13.27 -19.74
N LEU A 270 14.33 13.53 -18.64
CA LEU A 270 13.82 13.38 -17.28
C LEU A 270 12.63 14.31 -17.02
N HIS A 271 12.80 15.59 -17.34
CA HIS A 271 11.74 16.60 -17.22
C HIS A 271 10.50 16.19 -18.02
N ALA A 272 10.67 15.76 -19.27
CA ALA A 272 9.56 15.32 -20.11
C ALA A 272 8.84 14.09 -19.53
N SER A 273 9.58 13.10 -19.02
CA SER A 273 9.01 11.90 -18.40
C SER A 273 8.17 12.24 -17.16
N LEU A 274 8.69 13.09 -16.27
CA LEU A 274 7.97 13.52 -15.06
C LEU A 274 6.77 14.41 -15.39
N GLY A 275 6.93 15.29 -16.38
CA GLY A 275 5.84 16.10 -16.92
C GLY A 275 4.70 15.26 -17.50
N ALA A 276 5.04 14.15 -18.17
CA ALA A 276 4.06 13.21 -18.73
C ALA A 276 3.26 12.49 -17.63
N VAL A 277 3.92 12.01 -16.57
CA VAL A 277 3.23 11.39 -15.41
C VAL A 277 2.24 12.38 -14.79
N ARG A 278 2.71 13.60 -14.51
CA ARG A 278 1.88 14.67 -13.95
C ARG A 278 0.67 14.97 -14.84
N SER A 279 0.89 15.11 -16.15
CA SER A 279 -0.18 15.41 -17.10
C SER A 279 -1.19 14.27 -17.17
N ALA A 280 -0.72 13.03 -17.26
CA ALA A 280 -1.57 11.86 -17.35
C ALA A 280 -2.47 11.70 -16.12
N LEU A 281 -1.92 11.83 -14.91
CA LEU A 281 -2.68 11.71 -13.65
C LEU A 281 -3.77 12.79 -13.48
N ARG A 282 -3.55 14.00 -14.02
CA ARG A 282 -4.50 15.13 -13.93
C ARG A 282 -5.48 15.19 -15.11
N ASP A 283 -5.28 14.40 -16.14
CA ASP A 283 -6.16 14.35 -17.31
C ASP A 283 -7.42 13.52 -17.00
N GLN A 284 -8.56 14.22 -16.90
CA GLN A 284 -9.84 13.62 -16.52
C GLN A 284 -10.53 12.83 -17.64
N GLU A 285 -10.02 12.90 -18.88
CA GLU A 285 -10.49 12.09 -19.99
C GLU A 285 -9.62 10.85 -20.18
N LEU A 286 -8.30 10.99 -20.03
CA LEU A 286 -7.35 9.89 -20.14
C LEU A 286 -7.35 8.96 -18.91
N THR A 287 -7.53 9.51 -17.71
CA THR A 287 -7.34 8.79 -16.45
C THR A 287 -8.64 8.74 -15.66
N GLU A 288 -8.99 7.56 -15.15
CA GLU A 288 -10.10 7.36 -14.23
C GLU A 288 -9.66 6.54 -13.00
N PHE A 289 -10.19 6.91 -11.84
CA PHE A 289 -10.02 6.21 -10.58
C PHE A 289 -11.31 5.49 -10.19
N VAL A 290 -11.22 4.17 -10.02
CA VAL A 290 -12.29 3.29 -9.58
C VAL A 290 -12.10 3.01 -8.09
N VAL A 291 -13.09 3.42 -7.29
CA VAL A 291 -13.06 3.19 -5.84
C VAL A 291 -13.70 1.84 -5.54
N VAL A 292 -12.98 0.95 -4.87
CA VAL A 292 -13.50 -0.34 -4.42
C VAL A 292 -13.80 -0.25 -2.92
N ALA A 293 -15.03 -0.56 -2.57
CA ALA A 293 -15.54 -0.56 -1.20
C ALA A 293 -16.05 -1.96 -0.81
N ILE A 294 -16.32 -2.14 0.48
CA ILE A 294 -17.15 -3.24 1.00
C ILE A 294 -18.25 -2.60 1.86
N PRO A 295 -19.42 -3.22 1.98
CA PRO A 295 -20.54 -2.66 2.73
C PRO A 295 -20.34 -2.87 4.23
N THR A 296 -19.43 -2.11 4.82
CA THR A 296 -19.21 -2.04 6.27
C THR A 296 -19.03 -0.58 6.68
N LEU A 297 -19.45 -0.18 7.88
CA LEU A 297 -19.52 1.24 8.28
C LEU A 297 -18.13 1.90 8.33
N LEU A 298 -17.11 1.21 8.84
CA LEU A 298 -15.72 1.68 8.80
C LEU A 298 -15.20 1.81 7.36
N ALA A 299 -15.60 0.91 6.46
CA ALA A 299 -15.20 1.00 5.06
C ALA A 299 -15.96 2.11 4.32
N SER A 300 -17.24 2.37 4.64
CA SER A 300 -18.02 3.46 4.05
C SER A 300 -17.46 4.83 4.44
N ARG A 301 -17.09 5.04 5.72
CA ARG A 301 -16.41 6.26 6.20
C ARG A 301 -15.10 6.50 5.47
N GLU A 302 -14.27 5.47 5.34
CA GLU A 302 -12.99 5.54 4.62
C GLU A 302 -13.18 5.82 3.13
N THR A 303 -14.14 5.15 2.49
CA THR A 303 -14.53 5.40 1.10
C THR A 303 -15.00 6.84 0.89
N ARG A 304 -15.75 7.42 1.83
CA ARG A 304 -16.16 8.84 1.81
C ARG A 304 -14.96 9.77 1.89
N ARG A 305 -14.01 9.52 2.78
CA ARG A 305 -12.76 10.30 2.89
C ARG A 305 -11.96 10.24 1.59
N LEU A 306 -11.76 9.05 1.03
CA LEU A 306 -11.08 8.85 -0.25
C LEU A 306 -11.78 9.58 -1.39
N ALA A 307 -13.08 9.35 -1.58
CA ALA A 307 -13.88 9.98 -2.63
C ALA A 307 -13.84 11.51 -2.55
N THR A 308 -13.92 12.06 -1.33
CA THR A 308 -13.80 13.50 -1.09
C THR A 308 -12.41 14.00 -1.48
N SER A 309 -11.34 13.32 -1.05
CA SER A 309 -9.95 13.70 -1.35
C SER A 309 -9.64 13.68 -2.85
N LEU A 310 -10.06 12.63 -3.56
CA LEU A 310 -9.89 12.50 -5.02
C LEU A 310 -10.49 13.69 -5.76
N ARG A 311 -11.70 14.10 -5.37
CA ARG A 311 -12.44 15.19 -6.00
C ARG A 311 -11.92 16.57 -5.60
N SER A 312 -11.77 16.83 -4.29
CA SER A 312 -11.53 18.18 -3.77
C SER A 312 -10.05 18.57 -3.73
N LYS A 313 -9.16 17.61 -3.43
CA LYS A 313 -7.72 17.88 -3.25
C LYS A 313 -6.91 17.55 -4.50
N GLN A 314 -7.19 16.41 -5.15
CA GLN A 314 -6.33 15.84 -6.19
C GLN A 314 -6.83 16.09 -7.63
N ARG A 315 -8.11 16.43 -7.79
CA ARG A 315 -8.77 16.68 -9.10
C ARG A 315 -8.68 15.50 -10.08
N VAL A 316 -8.59 14.29 -9.55
CA VAL A 316 -8.59 13.04 -10.34
C VAL A 316 -10.03 12.67 -10.66
N ALA A 317 -10.30 12.21 -11.87
CA ALA A 317 -11.63 11.75 -12.22
C ALA A 317 -11.94 10.45 -11.48
N ALA A 318 -12.86 10.50 -10.53
CA ALA A 318 -13.41 9.32 -9.87
C ALA A 318 -14.92 9.30 -10.12
N ARG A 319 -15.39 8.31 -10.87
CA ARG A 319 -16.79 8.24 -11.33
C ARG A 319 -17.51 6.98 -10.90
N SER A 320 -16.77 5.95 -10.50
CA SER A 320 -17.32 4.63 -10.21
C SER A 320 -16.91 4.18 -8.80
N ILE A 321 -17.90 3.71 -8.03
CA ILE A 321 -17.71 2.97 -6.79
C ILE A 321 -18.16 1.53 -7.00
N VAL A 322 -17.25 0.58 -6.89
CA VAL A 322 -17.54 -0.86 -6.92
C VAL A 322 -17.67 -1.33 -5.48
N VAL A 323 -18.89 -1.65 -5.06
CA VAL A 323 -19.15 -2.20 -3.72
C VAL A 323 -19.05 -3.71 -3.81
N ASN A 324 -17.96 -4.25 -3.29
CA ASN A 324 -17.66 -5.67 -3.32
C ASN A 324 -18.29 -6.43 -2.15
N ARG A 325 -18.52 -7.74 -2.34
CA ARG A 325 -19.00 -8.66 -1.30
C ARG A 325 -20.39 -8.30 -0.73
N VAL A 326 -21.30 -7.85 -1.58
CA VAL A 326 -22.70 -7.59 -1.24
C VAL A 326 -23.47 -8.91 -1.11
N ILE A 327 -24.15 -9.11 0.00
CA ILE A 327 -24.88 -10.33 0.31
C ILE A 327 -26.29 -10.21 -0.28
N GLN A 328 -26.53 -10.91 -1.39
CA GLN A 328 -27.86 -10.93 -2.02
C GLN A 328 -28.83 -11.92 -1.35
N ARG A 329 -28.36 -13.13 -1.06
CA ARG A 329 -29.06 -14.20 -0.30
C ARG A 329 -28.02 -15.06 0.40
N PHE A 330 -28.00 -15.02 1.74
CA PHE A 330 -27.24 -15.93 2.58
C PHE A 330 -28.24 -16.87 3.27
N ASP A 331 -28.16 -18.16 2.96
CA ASP A 331 -28.94 -19.18 3.66
C ASP A 331 -28.00 -19.97 4.60
N ALA A 332 -28.59 -20.68 5.56
CA ALA A 332 -27.85 -21.52 6.50
C ALA A 332 -26.94 -22.55 5.80
N SER A 333 -27.28 -22.99 4.58
CA SER A 333 -26.49 -23.96 3.84
C SER A 333 -25.16 -23.36 3.35
N LYS A 334 -25.19 -22.15 2.79
CA LYS A 334 -23.96 -21.43 2.39
C LYS A 334 -23.12 -21.06 3.60
N ALA A 335 -23.76 -20.66 4.70
CA ALA A 335 -23.09 -20.36 5.95
C ALA A 335 -22.29 -21.57 6.48
N ARG A 336 -22.90 -22.77 6.44
CA ARG A 336 -22.23 -24.03 6.79
C ARG A 336 -21.02 -24.32 5.92
N THR A 337 -21.17 -24.24 4.59
CA THR A 337 -20.04 -24.48 3.66
C THR A 337 -18.90 -23.50 3.92
N TYR A 338 -19.23 -22.23 4.14
CA TYR A 338 -18.25 -21.20 4.44
C TYR A 338 -17.51 -21.48 5.75
N ALA A 339 -18.22 -21.83 6.83
CA ALA A 339 -17.63 -22.22 8.11
C ALA A 339 -16.71 -23.45 8.00
N ALA A 340 -17.13 -24.48 7.26
CA ALA A 340 -16.34 -25.68 7.02
C ALA A 340 -15.04 -25.38 6.25
N ASN A 341 -15.12 -24.54 5.21
CA ASN A 341 -13.96 -24.11 4.43
C ASN A 341 -12.97 -23.31 5.28
N GLN A 342 -13.45 -22.38 6.11
CA GLN A 342 -12.62 -21.61 7.02
C GLN A 342 -11.79 -22.51 7.95
N ARG A 343 -12.42 -23.54 8.54
CA ARG A 343 -11.72 -24.48 9.44
C ARG A 343 -10.72 -25.35 8.71
N ALA A 344 -11.10 -25.91 7.57
CA ALA A 344 -10.19 -26.75 6.79
C ALA A 344 -8.92 -26.00 6.38
N LEU A 345 -9.06 -24.75 5.93
CA LEU A 345 -7.93 -23.88 5.59
C LEU A 345 -7.07 -23.56 6.81
N LEU A 346 -7.72 -23.18 7.92
CA LEU A 346 -7.01 -22.79 9.14
C LEU A 346 -6.27 -23.97 9.77
N ASP A 347 -6.90 -25.14 9.88
CA ASP A 347 -6.28 -26.33 10.45
C ASP A 347 -5.09 -26.81 9.61
N ALA A 348 -5.18 -26.73 8.28
CA ALA A 348 -4.06 -27.02 7.39
C ALA A 348 -2.89 -26.03 7.61
N ALA A 349 -3.20 -24.73 7.74
CA ALA A 349 -2.20 -23.69 7.93
C ALA A 349 -1.51 -23.79 9.29
N LEU A 350 -2.27 -23.95 10.38
CA LEU A 350 -1.74 -24.13 11.73
C LEU A 350 -1.05 -25.49 11.92
N GLY A 351 -1.30 -26.46 11.04
CA GLY A 351 -0.59 -27.74 11.03
C GLY A 351 0.77 -27.71 10.32
N THR A 352 1.13 -26.60 9.65
CA THR A 352 2.35 -26.53 8.82
C THR A 352 3.20 -25.28 9.12
N PRO A 353 4.55 -25.38 9.04
CA PRO A 353 5.41 -24.20 9.14
C PRO A 353 5.09 -23.19 8.02
N PRO A 354 5.19 -21.87 8.28
CA PRO A 354 5.72 -21.26 9.51
C PRO A 354 4.68 -21.10 10.63
N LEU A 355 3.38 -21.21 10.35
CA LEU A 355 2.31 -20.89 11.29
C LEU A 355 2.10 -21.95 12.37
N SER A 356 2.61 -23.17 12.19
CA SER A 356 2.53 -24.23 13.21
C SER A 356 3.25 -23.92 14.53
N LYS A 357 4.08 -22.87 14.56
CA LYS A 357 4.73 -22.39 15.78
C LYS A 357 3.94 -21.29 16.50
N ALA A 358 2.90 -20.76 15.87
CA ALA A 358 2.13 -19.66 16.42
C ALA A 358 1.09 -20.15 17.44
N ILE A 359 0.95 -19.40 18.53
CA ILE A 359 -0.14 -19.49 19.50
C ILE A 359 -1.35 -18.77 18.88
N ALA A 360 -2.27 -19.56 18.32
CA ALA A 360 -3.43 -19.05 17.60
C ALA A 360 -4.66 -18.93 18.51
N THR A 361 -5.15 -17.71 18.71
CA THR A 361 -6.47 -17.45 19.30
C THR A 361 -7.52 -17.38 18.20
N ARG A 362 -8.58 -18.17 18.32
CA ARG A 362 -9.71 -18.18 17.37
C ARG A 362 -10.81 -17.29 17.92
N VAL A 363 -11.07 -16.17 17.25
CA VAL A 363 -12.14 -15.25 17.64
C VAL A 363 -13.37 -15.53 16.79
N PRO A 364 -14.51 -15.88 17.40
CA PRO A 364 -15.74 -16.14 16.65
C PRO A 364 -16.21 -14.87 15.97
N PHE A 365 -16.99 -15.02 14.91
CA PHE A 365 -17.66 -13.90 14.29
C PHE A 365 -18.67 -13.28 15.26
N VAL A 366 -18.46 -12.01 15.58
CA VAL A 366 -19.39 -11.25 16.42
C VAL A 366 -20.51 -10.71 15.53
N ALA A 367 -21.73 -11.20 15.77
CA ALA A 367 -22.85 -10.94 14.87
C ALA A 367 -23.52 -9.56 15.07
N ASP A 368 -23.30 -8.90 16.22
CA ASP A 368 -24.02 -7.68 16.63
C ASP A 368 -23.59 -6.36 15.97
N GLY A 369 -22.72 -6.38 14.96
CA GLY A 369 -22.28 -5.15 14.28
C GLY A 369 -20.78 -5.12 14.03
N GLU A 370 -20.30 -4.00 13.48
CA GLU A 370 -18.89 -3.67 13.59
C GLU A 370 -18.52 -3.38 15.06
N LEU A 371 -17.35 -3.83 15.47
CA LEU A 371 -16.85 -3.70 16.84
C LEU A 371 -16.28 -2.30 17.07
N VAL A 372 -17.19 -1.36 17.27
CA VAL A 372 -16.89 0.07 17.44
C VAL A 372 -17.35 0.51 18.84
N GLY A 373 -16.53 1.33 19.49
CA GLY A 373 -16.78 1.85 20.82
C GLY A 373 -16.31 0.95 21.96
N GLU A 374 -16.12 1.55 23.13
CA GLU A 374 -15.50 0.91 24.32
C GLU A 374 -16.13 -0.45 24.68
N HIS A 375 -17.46 -0.56 24.70
CA HIS A 375 -18.13 -1.80 25.10
C HIS A 375 -17.89 -2.96 24.13
N ALA A 376 -17.92 -2.69 22.82
CA ALA A 376 -17.68 -3.71 21.80
C ALA A 376 -16.21 -4.15 21.80
N LEU A 377 -15.29 -3.18 21.95
CA LEU A 377 -13.86 -3.44 22.08
C LEU A 377 -13.52 -4.24 23.35
N ARG A 378 -14.16 -3.95 24.48
CA ARG A 378 -14.04 -4.73 25.72
C ARG A 378 -14.47 -6.19 25.51
N TYR A 379 -15.61 -6.40 24.85
CA TYR A 379 -16.10 -7.74 24.53
C TYR A 379 -15.12 -8.52 23.65
N PHE A 380 -14.64 -7.91 22.56
CA PHE A 380 -13.64 -8.53 21.70
C PHE A 380 -12.32 -8.80 22.44
N GLY A 381 -11.89 -7.87 23.29
CA GLY A 381 -10.67 -7.99 24.07
C GLY A 381 -10.69 -9.23 24.98
N GLY A 382 -11.82 -9.48 25.65
CA GLY A 382 -12.02 -10.69 26.44
C GLY A 382 -11.94 -11.98 25.61
N LEU A 383 -12.50 -11.99 24.40
CA LEU A 383 -12.44 -13.16 23.50
C LEU A 383 -11.05 -13.41 22.92
N ALA A 384 -10.34 -12.35 22.52
CA ALA A 384 -9.07 -12.45 21.81
C ALA A 384 -7.86 -12.56 22.74
N PHE A 385 -7.93 -11.94 23.93
CA PHE A 385 -6.78 -11.73 24.82
C PHE A 385 -7.03 -12.13 26.27
N GLY A 386 -8.21 -12.68 26.60
CA GLY A 386 -8.58 -13.07 27.97
C GLY A 386 -7.59 -14.02 28.65
N ASP A 387 -6.97 -14.92 27.89
CA ASP A 387 -5.99 -15.90 28.38
C ASP A 387 -4.53 -15.40 28.29
N TRP A 388 -4.30 -14.12 27.96
CA TRP A 388 -2.96 -13.58 27.78
C TRP A 388 -2.40 -12.99 29.10
N GLU A 389 -1.61 -13.81 29.81
CA GLU A 389 -1.06 -13.43 31.11
C GLU A 389 0.26 -12.63 31.04
N ASP A 390 1.14 -12.95 30.09
CA ASP A 390 2.47 -12.30 29.93
C ASP A 390 2.47 -11.34 28.74
N VAL A 391 1.73 -10.23 28.86
CA VAL A 391 1.71 -9.18 27.84
C VAL A 391 2.99 -8.36 27.93
N LYS A 392 3.66 -8.15 26.80
CA LYS A 392 4.89 -7.35 26.72
C LYS A 392 4.60 -5.85 26.75
N LYS A 393 5.59 -5.04 27.15
CA LYS A 393 5.42 -3.57 27.26
C LYS A 393 5.04 -2.94 25.93
N LEU A 394 5.68 -3.34 24.83
CA LEU A 394 5.37 -2.88 23.48
C LEU A 394 4.72 -4.02 22.70
N VAL A 395 3.48 -3.82 22.29
CA VAL A 395 2.76 -4.78 21.44
C VAL A 395 2.49 -4.13 20.10
N ILE A 396 2.96 -4.77 19.04
CA ILE A 396 2.77 -4.29 17.66
C ILE A 396 1.77 -5.20 16.98
N VAL A 397 0.67 -4.65 16.49
CA VAL A 397 -0.41 -5.41 15.85
C VAL A 397 -0.36 -5.21 14.35
N GLY A 398 -0.18 -6.31 13.61
CA GLY A 398 0.05 -6.28 12.16
C GLY A 398 -0.63 -7.41 11.40
N GLY A 399 -0.66 -7.31 10.07
CA GLY A 399 -1.38 -8.23 9.19
C GLY A 399 -1.97 -7.57 7.94
N LYS A 400 -2.64 -8.38 7.12
CA LYS A 400 -3.25 -7.90 5.87
C LYS A 400 -4.27 -6.78 6.13
N GLY A 401 -4.44 -5.86 5.18
CA GLY A 401 -5.51 -4.87 5.26
C GLY A 401 -6.90 -5.52 5.34
N GLY A 402 -7.78 -5.00 6.22
CA GLY A 402 -9.18 -5.46 6.33
C GLY A 402 -9.43 -6.68 7.22
N VAL A 403 -8.40 -7.27 7.85
CA VAL A 403 -8.55 -8.43 8.76
C VAL A 403 -8.97 -8.06 10.19
N GLY A 404 -9.05 -6.77 10.52
CA GLY A 404 -9.43 -6.28 11.87
C GLY A 404 -8.25 -5.94 12.79
N LYS A 405 -7.10 -5.51 12.24
CA LYS A 405 -5.93 -5.08 13.04
C LYS A 405 -6.25 -3.98 14.04
N THR A 406 -6.84 -2.89 13.58
CA THR A 406 -7.22 -1.75 14.42
C THR A 406 -8.18 -2.18 15.52
N THR A 407 -9.16 -3.02 15.21
CA THR A 407 -10.07 -3.60 16.20
C THR A 407 -9.31 -4.42 17.23
N ALA A 408 -8.39 -5.28 16.80
CA ALA A 408 -7.57 -6.08 17.71
C ALA A 408 -6.65 -5.22 18.59
N ALA A 409 -6.00 -4.21 18.02
CA ALA A 409 -5.15 -3.26 18.72
C ALA A 409 -5.94 -2.44 19.76
N ALA A 410 -7.05 -1.82 19.34
CA ALA A 410 -7.92 -1.05 20.22
C ALA A 410 -8.52 -1.93 21.33
N SER A 411 -8.94 -3.15 21.00
CA SER A 411 -9.49 -4.10 21.99
C SER A 411 -8.46 -4.60 22.99
N LEU A 412 -7.22 -4.85 22.55
CA LEU A 412 -6.12 -5.18 23.46
C LEU A 412 -5.86 -4.01 24.41
N ALA A 413 -5.87 -2.79 23.90
CA ALA A 413 -5.65 -1.60 24.70
C ALA A 413 -6.77 -1.39 25.76
N VAL A 414 -8.04 -1.60 25.38
CA VAL A 414 -9.18 -1.58 26.31
C VAL A 414 -9.05 -2.70 27.34
N PHE A 415 -8.75 -3.93 26.93
CA PHE A 415 -8.59 -5.07 27.82
C PHE A 415 -7.52 -4.82 28.90
N LEU A 416 -6.37 -4.28 28.51
CA LEU A 416 -5.30 -3.90 29.43
C LEU A 416 -5.72 -2.74 30.36
N SER A 417 -6.44 -1.75 29.83
CA SER A 417 -6.96 -0.62 30.62
C SER A 417 -7.98 -1.07 31.68
N ASP A 418 -8.88 -1.99 31.33
CA ASP A 418 -9.85 -2.58 32.26
C ASP A 418 -9.18 -3.38 33.39
N GLY A 419 -7.99 -3.94 33.11
CA GLY A 419 -7.09 -4.51 34.12
C GLY A 419 -6.42 -3.48 35.03
N GLY A 420 -6.79 -2.20 34.93
CA GLY A 420 -6.28 -1.08 35.71
C GLY A 420 -4.89 -0.58 35.26
N ARG A 421 -4.41 -1.01 34.08
CA ARG A 421 -3.08 -0.68 33.59
C ARG A 421 -3.08 0.64 32.84
N ARG A 422 -1.94 1.35 32.84
CA ARG A 422 -1.77 2.58 32.05
C ARG A 422 -1.33 2.21 30.63
N VAL A 423 -2.16 2.53 29.65
CA VAL A 423 -1.99 2.07 28.28
C VAL A 423 -1.99 3.25 27.31
N ALA A 424 -1.12 3.19 26.31
CA ALA A 424 -1.15 4.06 25.13
C ALA A 424 -1.51 3.22 23.89
N ALA A 425 -2.60 3.55 23.21
CA ALA A 425 -2.90 3.04 21.87
C ALA A 425 -2.39 4.02 20.81
N VAL A 426 -1.58 3.56 19.88
CA VAL A 426 -0.95 4.41 18.86
C VAL A 426 -1.29 3.87 17.48
N SER A 427 -1.84 4.70 16.60
CA SER A 427 -2.03 4.32 15.19
C SER A 427 -0.98 4.99 14.32
N THR A 428 -0.28 4.16 13.53
CA THR A 428 0.60 4.63 12.45
C THR A 428 -0.08 4.49 11.08
N ASP A 429 -1.36 4.10 11.03
CA ASP A 429 -2.13 4.05 9.78
C ASP A 429 -2.57 5.47 9.38
N PRO A 430 -2.15 5.99 8.22
CA PRO A 430 -2.57 7.32 7.73
C PRO A 430 -4.08 7.43 7.45
N ALA A 431 -4.83 6.31 7.49
CA ALA A 431 -6.27 6.29 7.28
C ALA A 431 -7.12 6.69 8.52
N HIS A 432 -6.51 7.10 9.65
CA HIS A 432 -7.21 7.56 10.85
C HIS A 432 -8.28 6.57 11.36
N SER A 433 -7.87 5.32 11.58
CA SER A 433 -8.76 4.19 11.89
C SER A 433 -9.05 4.02 13.38
N LEU A 434 -8.24 4.59 14.27
CA LEU A 434 -8.28 4.31 15.70
C LEU A 434 -9.39 5.10 16.41
N GLY A 435 -9.58 6.37 16.03
CA GLY A 435 -10.69 7.18 16.52
C GLY A 435 -12.04 6.60 16.09
N ASP A 436 -12.11 6.15 14.84
CA ASP A 436 -13.23 5.40 14.31
C ASP A 436 -13.51 4.09 15.09
N ALA A 437 -12.48 3.38 15.55
CA ALA A 437 -12.63 2.16 16.36
C ALA A 437 -13.13 2.45 17.78
N PHE A 438 -12.63 3.53 18.41
CA PHE A 438 -13.08 3.98 19.73
C PHE A 438 -14.41 4.73 19.72
N ASP A 439 -14.92 5.11 18.54
CA ASP A 439 -16.06 6.01 18.35
C ASP A 439 -15.87 7.39 19.01
N VAL A 440 -14.66 7.92 18.89
CA VAL A 440 -14.27 9.23 19.43
C VAL A 440 -13.50 10.02 18.39
N ASP A 441 -13.63 11.35 18.43
CA ASP A 441 -12.81 12.21 17.61
C ASP A 441 -11.39 12.25 18.18
N LEU A 442 -10.40 11.82 17.39
CA LEU A 442 -8.99 11.86 17.74
C LEU A 442 -8.29 12.91 16.88
N PRO A 443 -7.98 14.10 17.43
CA PRO A 443 -7.22 15.09 16.71
C PRO A 443 -5.83 14.54 16.36
N PRO A 444 -5.41 14.56 15.08
CA PRO A 444 -4.10 14.07 14.68
C PRO A 444 -2.97 14.72 15.48
N GLY A 445 -1.99 13.91 15.89
CA GLY A 445 -0.81 14.33 16.65
C GLY A 445 -1.07 14.60 18.14
N THR A 446 -2.31 14.50 18.62
CA THR A 446 -2.68 14.82 20.01
C THR A 446 -3.01 13.57 20.81
N ILE A 447 -2.31 13.37 21.93
CA ILE A 447 -2.64 12.30 22.89
C ILE A 447 -3.97 12.65 23.55
N THR A 448 -4.96 11.78 23.40
CA THR A 448 -6.32 11.98 23.89
C THR A 448 -6.74 10.82 24.78
N ARG A 449 -7.29 11.13 25.97
CA ARG A 449 -7.83 10.14 26.90
C ARG A 449 -9.12 9.55 26.33
N VAL A 450 -9.16 8.25 26.07
CA VAL A 450 -10.33 7.56 25.49
C VAL A 450 -11.03 6.62 26.47
N ALA A 451 -10.33 6.16 27.51
CA ALA A 451 -10.91 5.44 28.66
C ALA A 451 -10.06 5.72 29.92
N PRO A 452 -10.51 5.42 31.16
CA PRO A 452 -9.91 5.92 32.40
C PRO A 452 -8.39 5.79 32.53
N THR A 453 -7.77 4.74 32.00
CA THR A 453 -6.31 4.54 31.99
C THR A 453 -5.74 4.28 30.59
N LEU A 454 -6.48 4.69 29.56
CA LEU A 454 -6.13 4.50 28.15
C LEU A 454 -6.09 5.84 27.43
N ASP A 455 -4.90 6.18 26.96
CA ASP A 455 -4.68 7.30 26.07
C ASP A 455 -4.49 6.78 24.64
N ALA A 456 -5.01 7.51 23.65
CA ALA A 456 -4.89 7.18 22.24
C ALA A 456 -4.18 8.30 21.47
N LEU A 457 -3.39 7.94 20.47
CA LEU A 457 -2.69 8.84 19.58
C LEU A 457 -2.83 8.36 18.14
N GLU A 458 -3.42 9.19 17.29
CA GLU A 458 -3.27 9.06 15.84
C GLU A 458 -2.17 9.98 15.38
N ILE A 459 -1.23 9.47 14.61
CA ILE A 459 -0.08 10.27 14.19
C ILE A 459 -0.49 11.13 13.00
N ASP A 460 -0.22 12.43 13.11
CA ASP A 460 -0.41 13.35 12.00
C ASP A 460 0.71 13.14 10.98
N ALA A 461 0.43 12.37 9.94
CA ALA A 461 1.36 12.11 8.85
C ALA A 461 1.83 13.42 8.20
N ASP A 462 0.95 14.41 8.02
CA ASP A 462 1.33 15.68 7.41
C ASP A 462 2.23 16.51 8.34
N ALA A 463 2.00 16.49 9.67
CA ALA A 463 2.88 17.16 10.64
C ALA A 463 4.23 16.46 10.78
N ALA A 464 4.23 15.14 10.89
CA ALA A 464 5.43 14.32 10.92
C ALA A 464 6.31 14.58 9.70
N ALA A 465 5.68 14.65 8.55
CA ALA A 465 6.35 14.87 7.31
C ALA A 465 6.79 16.36 7.17
N ARG A 466 6.02 17.34 7.68
CA ARG A 466 6.50 18.73 7.83
C ARG A 466 7.71 18.84 8.76
N GLU A 467 7.72 18.14 9.89
CA GLU A 467 8.84 18.14 10.84
C GLU A 467 10.11 17.59 10.18
N ALA A 468 9.98 16.48 9.45
CA ALA A 468 11.11 15.94 8.70
C ALA A 468 11.55 16.85 7.54
N ALA A 469 10.61 17.49 6.84
CA ALA A 469 10.93 18.48 5.82
C ALA A 469 11.66 19.68 6.45
N GLU A 470 11.25 20.17 7.63
CA GLU A 470 11.94 21.23 8.35
C GLU A 470 13.35 20.82 8.76
N VAL A 471 13.58 19.57 9.18
CA VAL A 471 14.93 19.03 9.40
C VAL A 471 15.77 19.12 8.13
N LEU A 472 15.24 18.71 6.97
CA LEU A 472 15.94 18.87 5.69
C LEU A 472 16.13 20.34 5.27
N LYS A 473 15.20 21.25 5.59
CA LYS A 473 15.31 22.68 5.25
C LYS A 473 16.38 23.40 6.08
N THR A 474 16.38 23.17 7.39
CA THR A 474 17.41 23.76 8.28
C THR A 474 18.80 23.19 8.00
N SER A 475 18.85 22.04 7.34
CA SER A 475 20.11 21.42 6.96
C SER A 475 20.89 22.15 5.86
N ILE A 476 20.24 23.10 5.17
CA ILE A 476 20.72 23.73 3.94
C ILE A 476 21.19 25.19 4.16
N GLY A 477 21.06 25.73 5.38
CA GLY A 477 21.54 27.08 5.73
C GLY A 477 20.69 28.20 5.12
N SER A 478 19.93 28.89 5.97
CA SER A 478 18.87 29.84 5.58
C SER A 478 19.32 31.21 5.07
N ASP A 479 20.63 31.48 4.93
CA ASP A 479 21.13 32.83 4.60
C ASP A 479 21.46 33.02 3.11
N ASN A 480 21.12 32.07 2.25
CA ASN A 480 21.41 32.12 0.82
C ASN A 480 20.14 31.86 -0.01
N GLU A 481 19.70 32.84 -0.82
CA GLU A 481 18.47 32.76 -1.63
C GLU A 481 18.43 31.54 -2.57
N ALA A 482 19.59 31.05 -3.03
CA ALA A 482 19.66 29.86 -3.88
C ALA A 482 19.38 28.55 -3.12
N LEU A 483 19.76 28.49 -1.84
CA LEU A 483 19.61 27.34 -0.94
C LEU A 483 18.26 27.39 -0.21
N ALA A 484 17.75 28.59 0.13
CA ALA A 484 16.37 28.80 0.56
C ALA A 484 15.36 28.39 -0.53
N GLN A 485 15.70 28.59 -1.81
CA GLN A 485 14.90 28.08 -2.92
C GLN A 485 14.93 26.55 -3.04
N LEU A 486 16.01 25.86 -2.66
CA LEU A 486 16.09 24.39 -2.62
C LEU A 486 15.33 23.81 -1.42
N ALA A 487 15.39 24.50 -0.28
CA ALA A 487 14.59 24.21 0.92
C ALA A 487 13.07 24.39 0.66
N GLN A 488 12.67 25.42 -0.11
CA GLN A 488 11.30 25.54 -0.61
C GLN A 488 10.92 24.40 -1.57
N THR A 489 11.88 23.82 -2.31
CA THR A 489 11.61 22.68 -3.18
C THR A 489 11.43 21.35 -2.42
N LEU A 490 11.85 21.28 -1.16
CA LEU A 490 11.66 20.13 -0.27
C LEU A 490 10.43 20.29 0.64
N GLU A 491 9.53 21.23 0.33
CA GLU A 491 8.25 21.42 1.05
C GLU A 491 7.35 20.18 1.07
N THR A 492 7.58 19.22 0.16
CA THR A 492 6.92 17.92 0.17
C THR A 492 7.88 16.85 0.70
N PRO A 493 7.63 16.29 1.88
CA PRO A 493 8.46 15.27 2.49
C PRO A 493 8.48 13.97 1.66
N PRO A 494 9.60 13.21 1.69
CA PRO A 494 9.71 11.93 0.99
C PRO A 494 8.71 10.88 1.53
N PRO A 495 7.92 10.20 0.69
CA PRO A 495 7.10 9.04 1.08
C PRO A 495 7.88 7.96 1.85
N GLY A 496 7.52 7.65 3.10
CA GLY A 496 8.29 6.70 3.94
C GLY A 496 8.87 7.32 5.21
N VAL A 497 8.97 8.66 5.23
CA VAL A 497 9.49 9.43 6.37
C VAL A 497 8.43 9.62 7.46
N ASP A 498 7.16 9.65 7.07
CA ASP A 498 6.03 9.68 7.98
C ASP A 498 5.94 8.39 8.82
N GLU A 499 6.29 7.22 8.28
CA GLU A 499 6.45 5.99 9.07
C GLU A 499 7.60 6.10 10.08
N LEU A 500 8.75 6.64 9.68
CA LEU A 500 9.89 6.81 10.59
C LEU A 500 9.52 7.72 11.76
N VAL A 501 8.99 8.91 11.49
CA VAL A 501 8.60 9.86 12.55
C VAL A 501 7.51 9.26 13.44
N SER A 502 6.58 8.52 12.86
CA SER A 502 5.55 7.79 13.60
C SER A 502 6.16 6.82 14.63
N LEU A 503 7.17 6.07 14.20
CA LEU A 503 7.83 5.07 15.03
C LEU A 503 8.77 5.69 16.07
N LEU A 504 9.40 6.83 15.76
CA LEU A 504 10.14 7.61 16.74
C LEU A 504 9.23 8.06 17.89
N LYS A 505 7.99 8.44 17.58
CA LYS A 505 7.01 8.77 18.60
C LYS A 505 6.63 7.56 19.45
N VAL A 506 6.50 6.39 18.84
CA VAL A 506 6.31 5.11 19.56
C VAL A 506 7.49 4.83 20.48
N LEU A 507 8.73 5.05 20.03
CA LEU A 507 9.94 4.88 20.84
C LEU A 507 9.93 5.79 22.07
N ASP A 508 9.58 7.07 21.89
CA ASP A 508 9.47 8.03 22.99
C ASP A 508 8.45 7.56 24.04
N LEU A 509 7.28 7.10 23.60
CA LEU A 509 6.25 6.53 24.48
C LEU A 509 6.75 5.25 25.17
N ALA A 510 7.44 4.37 24.44
CA ALA A 510 7.99 3.13 24.97
C ALA A 510 9.11 3.35 26.01
N ARG A 511 9.86 4.45 25.89
CA ARG A 511 10.86 4.89 26.86
C ARG A 511 10.25 5.64 28.04
N SER A 512 9.08 6.25 27.87
CA SER A 512 8.37 6.92 28.96
C SER A 512 8.02 5.94 30.11
N ARG A 513 7.88 6.50 31.31
CA ARG A 513 7.35 5.80 32.49
C ARG A 513 5.87 6.08 32.73
N ASP A 514 5.23 6.77 31.79
CA ASP A 514 3.84 7.18 31.88
C ASP A 514 2.89 6.03 31.54
N TYR A 515 3.35 5.12 30.68
CA TYR A 515 2.60 3.94 30.24
C TYR A 515 3.31 2.65 30.64
N GLU A 516 2.52 1.70 31.11
CA GLU A 516 2.93 0.32 31.35
C GLU A 516 2.92 -0.48 30.05
N TYR A 517 1.94 -0.20 29.17
CA TYR A 517 1.78 -0.84 27.88
C TYR A 517 1.61 0.18 26.75
N ILE A 518 2.22 -0.10 25.61
CA ILE A 518 2.05 0.63 24.36
C ILE A 518 1.57 -0.38 23.32
N VAL A 519 0.38 -0.16 22.77
CA VAL A 519 -0.21 -0.99 21.70
C VAL A 519 -0.18 -0.19 20.41
N VAL A 520 0.49 -0.70 19.39
CA VAL A 520 0.67 -0.02 18.10
C VAL A 520 -0.16 -0.71 17.02
N ASP A 521 -1.10 0.00 16.43
CA ASP A 521 -1.80 -0.39 15.20
C ASP A 521 -0.96 0.04 13.99
N THR A 522 -0.38 -0.93 13.27
CA THR A 522 0.52 -0.62 12.15
C THR A 522 -0.19 -0.58 10.80
N ALA A 523 0.38 0.22 9.89
CA ALA A 523 0.13 0.13 8.46
C ALA A 523 0.40 -1.30 7.89
N PRO A 524 -0.03 -1.62 6.64
CA PRO A 524 0.09 -2.95 6.07
C PRO A 524 1.52 -3.52 6.07
N THR A 525 1.59 -4.85 6.20
CA THR A 525 2.75 -5.74 6.39
C THR A 525 4.05 -5.41 5.65
N GLY A 526 4.00 -4.86 4.42
CA GLY A 526 5.20 -4.48 3.66
C GLY A 526 5.98 -3.30 4.23
N HIS A 527 5.33 -2.38 4.95
CA HIS A 527 5.95 -1.16 5.48
C HIS A 527 6.69 -1.43 6.81
N THR A 528 6.16 -2.34 7.61
CA THR A 528 6.78 -2.78 8.86
C THR A 528 8.15 -3.43 8.66
N LEU A 529 8.38 -4.10 7.51
CA LEU A 529 9.68 -4.71 7.22
C LEU A 529 10.71 -3.68 6.74
N ARG A 530 10.26 -2.65 5.98
CA ARG A 530 11.13 -1.51 5.60
C ARG A 530 11.65 -0.74 6.81
N MET A 531 10.89 -0.72 7.92
CA MET A 531 11.31 -0.12 9.19
C MET A 531 12.61 -0.72 9.74
N LEU A 532 12.82 -2.02 9.59
CA LEU A 532 14.01 -2.71 10.13
C LEU A 532 15.31 -2.31 9.40
N ALA A 533 15.20 -1.80 8.17
CA ALA A 533 16.34 -1.32 7.39
C ALA A 533 16.64 0.18 7.61
N LEU A 534 15.80 0.91 8.35
CA LEU A 534 15.95 2.36 8.55
C LEU A 534 17.26 2.81 9.22
N PRO A 535 17.82 2.09 10.22
CA PRO A 535 19.06 2.53 10.84
C PRO A 535 20.23 2.63 9.86
N GLU A 536 20.36 1.66 8.94
CA GLU A 536 21.40 1.64 7.90
C GLU A 536 21.21 2.80 6.92
N ILE A 537 19.95 3.06 6.52
CA ILE A 537 19.61 4.17 5.63
C ILE A 537 19.98 5.52 6.26
N LEU A 538 19.70 5.72 7.55
CA LEU A 538 20.01 6.98 8.25
C LEU A 538 21.51 7.17 8.50
N ASP A 539 22.26 6.09 8.75
CA ASP A 539 23.73 6.15 8.84
C ASP A 539 24.34 6.66 7.54
N ASP A 540 23.93 6.07 6.42
CA ASP A 540 24.30 6.49 5.07
C ASP A 540 24.01 7.97 4.84
N PHE A 541 22.84 8.47 5.26
CA PHE A 541 22.49 9.89 5.14
C PHE A 541 23.35 10.78 6.04
N ALA A 542 23.61 10.37 7.29
CA ALA A 542 24.41 11.13 8.23
C ALA A 542 25.88 11.26 7.77
N GLU A 543 26.47 10.17 7.28
CA GLU A 543 27.82 10.16 6.73
C GLU A 543 27.93 11.04 5.48
N ARG A 544 26.93 10.96 4.58
CA ARG A 544 26.89 11.80 3.37
C ARG A 544 26.73 13.28 3.72
N ALA A 545 25.84 13.63 4.64
CA ALA A 545 25.71 15.00 5.12
C ALA A 545 27.01 15.53 5.74
N ALA A 546 27.74 14.69 6.49
CA ALA A 546 29.03 15.06 7.04
C ALA A 546 30.07 15.31 5.93
N ASN A 547 30.09 14.47 4.90
CA ASN A 547 30.97 14.66 3.74
C ASN A 547 30.63 15.92 2.92
N ALA A 548 29.35 16.19 2.68
CA ALA A 548 28.88 17.40 2.00
C ALA A 548 29.25 18.67 2.79
N ARG A 549 29.02 18.65 4.11
CA ARG A 549 29.44 19.71 5.04
C ARG A 549 30.94 19.97 4.95
N ASP A 550 31.75 18.91 4.97
CA ASP A 550 33.21 19.03 4.94
C ASP A 550 33.71 19.59 3.59
N ARG A 551 33.07 19.23 2.47
CA ARG A 551 33.31 19.83 1.15
C ARG A 551 32.93 21.31 1.10
N LEU A 552 31.77 21.68 1.65
CA LEU A 552 31.33 23.08 1.77
C LEU A 552 32.30 23.91 2.61
N ARG A 553 32.77 23.38 3.75
CA ARG A 553 33.82 24.00 4.59
C ARG A 553 35.16 24.10 3.89
N ALA A 554 35.46 23.17 2.99
CA ALA A 554 36.67 23.17 2.18
C ALA A 554 36.64 24.14 1.00
N ASN A 555 35.45 24.64 0.63
CA ASN A 555 35.29 25.52 -0.51
C ASN A 555 36.01 26.89 -0.29
N PRO A 556 36.99 27.26 -1.15
CA PRO A 556 37.74 28.51 -1.01
C PRO A 556 36.89 29.77 -1.00
N PHE A 557 35.75 29.76 -1.70
CA PHE A 557 34.82 30.88 -1.76
C PHE A 557 34.09 31.06 -0.43
N VAL A 558 33.61 29.97 0.17
CA VAL A 558 32.97 29.97 1.51
C VAL A 558 33.94 30.45 2.58
N ARG A 559 35.20 29.98 2.52
CA ARG A 559 36.27 30.42 3.43
C ARG A 559 36.63 31.90 3.27
N ALA A 560 36.58 32.44 2.06
CA ALA A 560 36.88 33.84 1.79
C ALA A 560 35.72 34.78 2.20
N PHE A 561 34.48 34.31 2.11
CA PHE A 561 33.29 35.10 2.38
C PHE A 561 32.95 35.18 3.88
N LEU A 562 33.12 34.07 4.61
CA LEU A 562 32.87 34.04 6.06
C LEU A 562 34.14 34.40 6.82
N LYS A 563 34.22 35.64 7.34
CA LYS A 563 35.41 36.13 8.07
C LYS A 563 35.55 35.57 9.49
N ASN A 564 34.50 34.99 10.06
CA ASN A 564 34.48 34.44 11.41
C ASN A 564 34.67 32.91 11.40
N GLN A 565 35.74 32.42 12.03
CA GLN A 565 35.99 30.98 12.19
C GLN A 565 34.85 30.26 12.92
N GLN A 566 34.17 30.91 13.87
CA GLN A 566 33.03 30.31 14.58
C GLN A 566 31.82 30.09 13.66
N GLN A 567 31.53 31.02 12.74
CA GLN A 567 30.46 30.83 11.76
C GLN A 567 30.83 29.78 10.71
N GLN A 568 32.11 29.69 10.32
CA GLN A 568 32.61 28.62 9.46
C GLN A 568 32.43 27.22 10.08
N GLN A 569 32.64 27.11 11.41
CA GLN A 569 32.47 25.86 12.16
C GLN A 569 31.01 25.52 12.45
N GLN A 570 30.03 26.40 12.24
CA GLN A 570 28.62 26.09 12.49
C GLN A 570 27.86 25.62 11.23
N ILE A 571 28.44 25.82 10.03
CA ILE A 571 27.80 25.40 8.77
C ILE A 571 27.65 23.88 8.76
N GLY A 572 26.41 23.42 8.62
CA GLY A 572 26.03 22.02 8.42
C GLY A 572 26.25 21.08 9.61
N ASP A 573 26.72 21.56 10.78
CA ASP A 573 26.82 20.71 11.98
C ASP A 573 25.45 20.33 12.51
N GLU A 574 24.51 21.28 12.53
CA GLU A 574 23.14 21.03 12.99
C GLU A 574 22.41 19.97 12.15
N THR A 575 22.67 19.90 10.85
CA THR A 575 22.21 18.84 9.94
C THR A 575 22.68 17.46 10.36
N VAL A 576 24.00 17.34 10.51
CA VAL A 576 24.69 16.09 10.79
C VAL A 576 24.32 15.61 12.17
N ASP A 577 24.27 16.51 13.14
CA ASP A 577 23.89 16.21 14.51
C ASP A 577 22.43 15.74 14.59
N ARG A 578 21.51 16.33 13.82
CA ARG A 578 20.11 15.87 13.77
C ARG A 578 19.93 14.54 13.04
N LEU A 579 20.62 14.32 11.92
CA LEU A 579 20.60 13.02 11.24
C LEU A 579 21.18 11.92 12.14
N ARG A 580 22.24 12.24 12.90
CA ARG A 580 22.79 11.34 13.92
C ARG A 580 21.82 11.12 15.08
N ASP A 581 21.12 12.13 15.55
CA ASP A 581 20.06 11.95 16.57
C ASP A 581 18.94 11.03 16.05
N LEU A 582 18.49 11.22 14.80
CA LEU A 582 17.51 10.34 14.16
C LEU A 582 18.04 8.91 14.01
N GLN A 583 19.30 8.75 13.60
CA GLN A 583 19.97 7.46 13.50
C GLN A 583 20.08 6.77 14.87
N GLU A 584 20.53 7.48 15.90
CA GLU A 584 20.62 6.97 17.27
C GLU A 584 19.24 6.52 17.78
N LYS A 585 18.19 7.29 17.47
CA LYS A 585 16.83 6.89 17.80
C LYS A 585 16.36 5.68 17.00
N ALA A 586 16.69 5.58 15.71
CA ALA A 586 16.36 4.41 14.89
C ALA A 586 17.07 3.14 15.39
N LEU A 587 18.35 3.22 15.74
CA LEU A 587 19.11 2.14 16.37
C LEU A 587 18.51 1.74 17.73
N ALA A 588 18.08 2.73 18.52
CA ALA A 588 17.41 2.46 19.76
C ALA A 588 16.04 1.79 19.58
N LEU A 589 15.29 2.17 18.54
CA LEU A 589 14.06 1.51 18.17
C LEU A 589 14.35 0.06 17.77
N ASP A 590 15.36 -0.18 16.94
CA ASP A 590 15.78 -1.52 16.54
C ASP A 590 16.08 -2.42 17.75
N VAL A 591 16.83 -1.92 18.72
CA VAL A 591 17.10 -2.63 19.99
C VAL A 591 15.82 -2.95 20.74
N VAL A 592 14.88 -2.00 20.82
CA VAL A 592 13.59 -2.23 21.50
C VAL A 592 12.74 -3.26 20.75
N LEU A 593 12.73 -3.23 19.42
CA LEU A 593 11.95 -4.15 18.58
C LEU A 593 12.45 -5.59 18.67
N HIS A 594 13.76 -5.78 18.83
CA HIS A 594 14.39 -7.10 18.97
C HIS A 594 14.44 -7.62 20.42
N ASP A 595 14.04 -6.79 21.40
CA ASP A 595 13.98 -7.19 22.81
C ASP A 595 12.72 -8.04 23.09
N LYS A 596 12.90 -9.36 23.11
CA LYS A 596 11.84 -10.36 23.34
C LYS A 596 11.21 -10.31 24.72
N ASP A 597 11.87 -9.68 25.70
CA ASP A 597 11.31 -9.51 27.03
C ASP A 597 10.39 -8.29 27.10
N ARG A 598 10.49 -7.37 26.13
CA ARG A 598 9.77 -6.09 26.13
C ARG A 598 8.84 -5.90 24.95
N THR A 599 9.04 -6.61 23.84
CA THR A 599 8.31 -6.40 22.59
C THR A 599 7.79 -7.71 22.01
N GLU A 600 6.53 -7.72 21.59
CA GLU A 600 5.91 -8.84 20.87
C GLU A 600 5.07 -8.32 19.70
N PHE A 601 5.17 -8.99 18.57
CA PHE A 601 4.36 -8.76 17.39
C PHE A 601 3.15 -9.71 17.36
N VAL A 602 1.95 -9.15 17.30
CA VAL A 602 0.70 -9.89 17.18
C VAL A 602 0.23 -9.85 15.74
N MET A 603 0.21 -11.01 15.10
CA MET A 603 -0.32 -11.16 13.76
C MET A 603 -1.85 -11.29 13.82
N VAL A 604 -2.56 -10.58 12.95
CA VAL A 604 -4.01 -10.69 12.79
C VAL A 604 -4.30 -11.24 11.39
N CYS A 605 -5.15 -12.25 11.33
CA CYS A 605 -5.48 -12.96 10.10
C CYS A 605 -7.00 -13.21 10.02
N ALA A 606 -7.56 -13.16 8.82
CA ALA A 606 -8.91 -13.65 8.56
C ALA A 606 -8.82 -15.10 8.02
N PRO A 607 -9.81 -15.97 8.28
CA PRO A 607 -9.79 -17.37 7.86
C PRO A 607 -10.13 -17.54 6.36
N ASN A 608 -9.30 -17.00 5.48
CA ASN A 608 -9.35 -17.21 4.03
C ASN A 608 -7.94 -17.44 3.48
N ASP A 609 -7.85 -18.05 2.30
CA ASP A 609 -6.59 -18.57 1.75
C ASP A 609 -5.55 -17.45 1.55
N LEU A 610 -5.99 -16.34 0.94
CA LEU A 610 -5.11 -15.20 0.67
C LEU A 610 -4.58 -14.56 1.96
N SER A 611 -5.42 -14.37 2.97
CA SER A 611 -5.01 -13.80 4.26
C SER A 611 -4.04 -14.74 5.00
N ILE A 612 -4.31 -16.04 4.99
CA ILE A 612 -3.47 -17.05 5.64
C ILE A 612 -2.09 -17.10 4.98
N SER A 613 -2.05 -17.15 3.64
CA SER A 613 -0.80 -17.17 2.86
C SER A 613 0.06 -15.92 3.14
N GLU A 614 -0.56 -14.74 3.19
CA GLU A 614 0.14 -13.49 3.49
C GLU A 614 0.63 -13.43 4.94
N THR A 615 -0.15 -13.92 5.92
CA THR A 615 0.28 -14.06 7.31
C THR A 615 1.45 -15.05 7.43
N ALA A 616 1.47 -16.13 6.66
CA ALA A 616 2.61 -17.05 6.65
C ALA A 616 3.89 -16.39 6.11
N ARG A 617 3.79 -15.60 5.02
CA ARG A 617 4.92 -14.81 4.50
C ARG A 617 5.41 -13.79 5.54
N LEU A 618 4.49 -13.11 6.22
CA LEU A 618 4.82 -12.18 7.30
C LEU A 618 5.56 -12.87 8.44
N LYS A 619 5.08 -14.04 8.88
CA LYS A 619 5.74 -14.81 9.96
C LYS A 619 7.17 -15.17 9.58
N THR A 620 7.40 -15.62 8.36
CA THR A 620 8.75 -15.90 7.87
C THR A 620 9.63 -14.65 7.90
N ALA A 621 9.12 -13.52 7.40
CA ALA A 621 9.89 -12.28 7.38
C ALA A 621 10.23 -11.74 8.79
N LEU A 622 9.29 -11.88 9.74
CA LEU A 622 9.53 -11.51 11.14
C LEU A 622 10.53 -12.46 11.82
N ASP A 623 10.46 -13.76 11.51
CA ASP A 623 11.44 -14.75 11.99
C ASP A 623 12.84 -14.47 11.45
N ASP A 624 12.96 -14.16 10.15
CA ASP A 624 14.22 -13.82 9.50
C ASP A 624 14.80 -12.51 10.05
N ALA A 625 13.94 -11.56 10.40
CA ALA A 625 14.32 -10.34 11.09
C ALA A 625 14.67 -10.54 12.58
N GLY A 626 14.28 -11.66 13.20
CA GLY A 626 14.48 -11.89 14.63
C GLY A 626 13.48 -11.19 15.56
N VAL A 627 12.38 -10.66 15.01
CA VAL A 627 11.28 -10.05 15.78
C VAL A 627 10.36 -11.15 16.32
N GLN A 628 10.03 -11.09 17.62
CA GLN A 628 9.14 -12.10 18.24
C GLN A 628 7.71 -11.95 17.72
N ALA A 629 7.19 -13.00 17.07
CA ALA A 629 5.88 -12.99 16.42
C ALA A 629 5.10 -14.30 16.62
N ASP A 630 5.05 -14.79 17.86
CA ASP A 630 4.45 -16.10 18.15
C ASP A 630 2.93 -16.05 18.27
N ARG A 631 2.31 -14.87 18.42
CA ARG A 631 0.86 -14.77 18.62
C ARG A 631 0.11 -14.48 17.33
N LEU A 632 -0.97 -15.22 17.13
CA LEU A 632 -1.85 -15.10 15.97
C LEU A 632 -3.31 -14.95 16.42
N VAL A 633 -3.96 -13.86 16.05
CA VAL A 633 -5.40 -13.66 16.21
C VAL A 633 -6.09 -14.01 14.89
N VAL A 634 -6.88 -15.08 14.90
CA VAL A 634 -7.71 -15.48 13.76
C VAL A 634 -9.11 -14.91 13.95
N ASN A 635 -9.40 -13.83 13.23
CA ASN A 635 -10.61 -13.04 13.41
C ASN A 635 -11.73 -13.48 12.46
N GLY A 636 -12.96 -13.60 12.98
CA GLY A 636 -14.17 -13.80 12.18
C GLY A 636 -14.42 -15.25 11.78
N LEU A 637 -14.12 -16.20 12.68
CA LEU A 637 -14.41 -17.62 12.48
C LEU A 637 -15.91 -17.89 12.68
N LEU A 638 -16.55 -18.65 11.79
CA LEU A 638 -17.93 -19.08 11.98
C LEU A 638 -18.04 -20.38 12.78
N ASP A 639 -18.95 -20.39 13.74
CA ASP A 639 -19.35 -21.58 14.47
C ASP A 639 -20.39 -22.39 13.68
N ASP A 640 -20.44 -23.72 13.88
CA ASP A 640 -21.37 -24.61 13.16
C ASP A 640 -22.79 -24.60 13.70
N ASP A 641 -23.03 -23.92 14.82
CA ASP A 641 -24.31 -23.96 15.50
C ASP A 641 -25.39 -23.28 14.65
N GLU A 642 -26.44 -24.02 14.30
CA GLU A 642 -27.49 -23.57 13.36
C GLU A 642 -28.12 -22.22 13.73
N PRO A 643 -28.45 -21.93 15.03
CA PRO A 643 -28.92 -20.62 15.44
C PRO A 643 -27.90 -19.49 15.20
N SER A 644 -26.59 -19.79 15.29
CA SER A 644 -25.52 -18.82 15.06
C SER A 644 -25.35 -18.50 13.58
N LEU A 645 -25.59 -19.48 12.69
CA LEU A 645 -25.48 -19.33 11.24
C LEU A 645 -26.65 -18.55 10.63
N ASP A 646 -27.87 -18.74 11.16
CA ASP A 646 -29.03 -17.94 10.77
C ASP A 646 -28.93 -16.50 11.30
N ALA A 647 -28.51 -16.33 12.55
CA ALA A 647 -28.26 -15.02 13.13
C ALA A 647 -27.12 -14.29 12.39
N PHE A 648 -26.07 -15.01 12.00
CA PHE A 648 -24.99 -14.52 11.14
C PHE A 648 -25.53 -13.99 9.82
N ALA A 649 -26.31 -14.80 9.11
CA ALA A 649 -26.87 -14.45 7.81
C ALA A 649 -27.75 -13.20 7.88
N ALA A 650 -28.64 -13.15 8.88
CA ALA A 650 -29.58 -12.05 9.07
C ALA A 650 -28.87 -10.75 9.50
N LYS A 651 -28.02 -10.80 10.53
CA LYS A 651 -27.35 -9.60 11.06
C LYS A 651 -26.30 -9.06 10.10
N ARG A 652 -25.54 -9.94 9.43
CA ARG A 652 -24.57 -9.50 8.41
C ARG A 652 -25.26 -8.78 7.26
N ARG A 653 -26.46 -9.21 6.84
CA ARG A 653 -27.26 -8.48 5.86
C ARG A 653 -27.70 -7.11 6.38
N ALA A 654 -28.28 -7.04 7.58
CA ALA A 654 -28.71 -5.78 8.17
C ALA A 654 -27.56 -4.76 8.32
N ASN A 655 -26.36 -5.22 8.70
CA ASN A 655 -25.17 -4.36 8.79
C ASN A 655 -24.71 -3.87 7.41
N GLN A 656 -24.85 -4.69 6.36
CA GLN A 656 -24.54 -4.28 4.99
C GLN A 656 -25.54 -3.24 4.49
N ASP A 657 -26.83 -3.40 4.79
CA ASP A 657 -27.87 -2.47 4.34
C ASP A 657 -27.59 -1.04 4.85
N ALA A 658 -27.26 -0.89 6.14
CA ALA A 658 -26.89 0.42 6.71
C ALA A 658 -25.62 1.03 6.07
N ALA A 659 -24.60 0.21 5.80
CA ALA A 659 -23.37 0.67 5.15
C ALA A 659 -23.58 0.97 3.64
N LEU A 660 -24.50 0.27 2.98
CA LEU A 660 -24.89 0.53 1.61
C LEU A 660 -25.62 1.85 1.49
N ASP A 661 -26.53 2.16 2.41
CA ASP A 661 -27.23 3.46 2.47
C ASP A 661 -26.22 4.61 2.56
N ASP A 662 -25.20 4.48 3.43
CA ASP A 662 -24.11 5.46 3.54
C ASP A 662 -23.33 5.66 2.23
N ILE A 663 -23.03 4.57 1.51
CA ILE A 663 -22.33 4.63 0.22
C ILE A 663 -23.25 5.22 -0.85
N HIS A 664 -24.54 4.90 -0.84
CA HIS A 664 -25.53 5.43 -1.78
C HIS A 664 -25.70 6.94 -1.65
N GLN A 665 -25.67 7.48 -0.43
CA GLN A 665 -25.64 8.92 -0.20
C GLN A 665 -24.42 9.61 -0.86
N LEU A 666 -23.28 8.91 -1.04
CA LEU A 666 -22.14 9.45 -1.79
C LEU A 666 -22.45 9.61 -3.28
N SER A 667 -23.23 8.70 -3.85
CA SER A 667 -23.67 8.79 -5.25
C SER A 667 -24.54 10.03 -5.46
N GLU A 668 -25.50 10.27 -4.56
CA GLU A 668 -26.41 11.43 -4.64
C GLU A 668 -25.65 12.76 -4.54
N ALA A 669 -24.63 12.83 -3.67
CA ALA A 669 -23.86 14.06 -3.46
C ALA A 669 -22.75 14.32 -4.50
N SER A 670 -22.29 13.29 -5.20
CA SER A 670 -21.07 13.36 -6.03
C SER A 670 -21.16 12.69 -7.41
N HIS A 671 -22.35 12.25 -7.84
CA HIS A 671 -22.62 11.61 -9.13
C HIS A 671 -21.79 10.34 -9.40
N PHE A 672 -21.44 9.57 -8.36
CA PHE A 672 -20.80 8.27 -8.55
C PHE A 672 -21.79 7.25 -9.11
N ARG A 673 -21.38 6.47 -10.10
CA ARG A 673 -22.04 5.22 -10.47
C ARG A 673 -21.65 4.15 -9.45
N ILE A 674 -22.64 3.52 -8.82
CA ILE A 674 -22.41 2.44 -7.87
C ILE A 674 -22.69 1.10 -8.54
N THR A 675 -21.77 0.15 -8.41
CA THR A 675 -21.95 -1.21 -8.91
C THR A 675 -21.78 -2.22 -7.77
N HIS A 676 -22.79 -3.06 -7.55
CA HIS A 676 -22.79 -4.06 -6.48
C HIS A 676 -22.30 -5.43 -6.96
N ILE A 677 -21.21 -5.91 -6.38
CA ILE A 677 -20.70 -7.26 -6.64
C ILE A 677 -21.15 -8.22 -5.55
N PRO A 678 -21.71 -9.39 -5.90
CA PRO A 678 -22.19 -10.33 -4.90
C PRO A 678 -21.02 -10.95 -4.13
N GLN A 679 -21.25 -11.30 -2.87
CA GLN A 679 -20.31 -12.15 -2.13
C GLN A 679 -20.34 -13.57 -2.69
N TYR A 680 -19.18 -14.06 -3.14
CA TYR A 680 -18.96 -15.45 -3.53
C TYR A 680 -18.60 -16.31 -2.30
N ASP A 681 -18.86 -17.61 -2.40
CA ASP A 681 -18.60 -18.64 -1.38
C ASP A 681 -17.15 -19.12 -1.37
N THR A 682 -16.41 -18.90 -2.46
CA THR A 682 -14.98 -19.14 -2.58
C THR A 682 -14.23 -17.87 -2.99
N ASP A 683 -12.93 -17.82 -2.71
CA ASP A 683 -12.08 -16.78 -3.26
C ASP A 683 -12.09 -16.83 -4.79
N VAL A 684 -12.18 -15.65 -5.40
CA VAL A 684 -12.18 -15.49 -6.86
C VAL A 684 -10.75 -15.33 -7.32
N SER A 685 -10.14 -16.43 -7.77
CA SER A 685 -8.80 -16.47 -8.32
C SER A 685 -8.74 -17.24 -9.64
N GLY A 686 -7.66 -17.04 -10.38
CA GLY A 686 -7.50 -17.55 -11.74
C GLY A 686 -8.40 -16.83 -12.75
N VAL A 687 -8.04 -16.94 -14.02
CA VAL A 687 -8.74 -16.23 -15.09
C VAL A 687 -10.24 -16.57 -15.14
N TYR A 688 -10.61 -17.83 -14.93
CA TYR A 688 -12.02 -18.25 -14.93
C TYR A 688 -12.83 -17.63 -13.78
N GLY A 689 -12.24 -17.54 -12.59
CA GLY A 689 -12.86 -16.83 -11.47
C GLY A 689 -13.04 -15.35 -11.81
N LEU A 690 -11.99 -14.71 -12.33
CA LEU A 690 -12.03 -13.31 -12.73
C LEU A 690 -13.06 -13.03 -13.83
N ARG A 691 -13.29 -13.97 -14.77
CA ARG A 691 -14.41 -13.89 -15.74
C ARG A 691 -15.78 -13.92 -15.08
N ALA A 692 -15.98 -14.79 -14.09
CA ALA A 692 -17.24 -14.85 -13.35
C ALA A 692 -17.51 -13.53 -12.60
N LEU A 693 -16.47 -12.96 -11.99
CA LEU A 693 -16.52 -11.67 -11.31
C LEU A 693 -16.75 -10.51 -12.30
N ALA A 694 -16.08 -10.53 -13.44
CA ALA A 694 -16.27 -9.59 -14.54
C ALA A 694 -17.72 -9.59 -15.05
N HIS A 695 -18.31 -10.77 -15.20
CA HIS A 695 -19.71 -10.88 -15.60
C HIS A 695 -20.66 -10.26 -14.56
N ALA A 696 -20.37 -10.38 -13.26
CA ALA A 696 -21.15 -9.68 -12.23
C ALA A 696 -20.92 -8.16 -12.22
N LEU A 697 -19.72 -7.71 -12.58
CA LEU A 697 -19.32 -6.30 -12.60
C LEU A 697 -19.94 -5.52 -13.77
N PHE A 698 -19.89 -6.07 -14.98
CA PHE A 698 -20.33 -5.35 -16.19
C PHE A 698 -21.80 -5.56 -16.56
N ARG A 699 -22.50 -6.51 -15.92
CA ARG A 699 -23.90 -6.79 -16.24
C ARG A 699 -24.83 -5.71 -15.65
N PRO A 700 -25.67 -5.03 -16.46
CA PRO A 700 -26.75 -4.18 -15.93
C PRO A 700 -27.71 -5.05 -15.11
N ARG A 701 -28.15 -4.56 -13.94
CA ARG A 701 -29.06 -5.31 -13.07
C ARG A 701 -30.50 -4.85 -13.20
#